data_AF-A0AAU3VBU9-F1
#
_entry.id   AF-A0AAU3VBU9-F1
#
_cell.length_a   1.000
_cell.length_b   1.000
_cell.length_c   1.000
_cell.angle_alpha   90.00
_cell.angle_beta   90.00
_cell.angle_gamma   90.00
#
_symmetry.space_group_name_H-M   'P 1'
#
loop_
_entity.id
_entity.type
_entity.pdbx_description
1 polymer ?
#
loop_
_entity_poly.entity_id
_entity_poly.type
_entity_poly.pdbx_seq_one_letter_code
_entity_poly.pdbx_strand_id
1 'polypeptide(L)'
;MPYEPFASRSRAVLIGVSQYEHARDFSNIPSARANVARLRAALVSGAHGRFIPRTVETLAEPRTRDRALRLIGTAAAQAQDLLLVHFTGHGYVDLGTGEPELYLMTRESTKDGARLDGIPYRDLLRLLASSRAERVVLVLDCCCSGNAGLVPLPERPFSLITSSAVGSRIHKGDGIDPTPFTGALVRVLTEGTDPYDPVTVQRLGVRLHELAGEYAATLDERVDYDPWFPTERSSNSAGDTVLSQARLTPRPARGTRWLTPLRRLAQYAGFTWTWTAGPHQPLWHRAVGAGTALALFAGAVTGWTWAHRPAPLCPAPLELRVLTSPETRAALTSVLDAFQDSDAAGTTASLGGRPEGCGQINTTVYAAPTDRTLAAFRASAAWAEPERACEEGRDCALPLRDVGPHPDVWIPAAGTAPTQVLAETRRPESVVALGRPVTLAHSPAVLAATTSLEGVGRTGSTAQQLVDAAHAQDVVVRSAEPHSSDAALDQLLHLTPGTRVTTDAVPPADDRALACSARTWLVERRGTQQALVIAESTLADLVTPALESRPPCLGNQSDPYTAYYPADVPPLDLTLVPVTWETGRADRAVRAEAVHRLAVWLRSGPGQRALAAQGFRTDVTGTAAADDTPLDSAIFVADPPTGGAPPPGGPSRPPCGTTARPPAPGATSSSPSTSPAPPTPGRTSPSCAPSWPARPATGTASPRCPAAPCWRRGRTTRPRGTPRSARWHRSSGTRPWPPPCAAGPAPSPIPPAP
;
A
#
# COMPACT_ATOMS: atom_id res chain seq x y z
N MET A 1 -2.97 20.34 2.33
CA MET A 1 -3.31 21.23 3.47
C MET A 1 -4.46 20.59 4.22
N PRO A 2 -4.46 20.54 5.57
CA PRO A 2 -5.63 20.10 6.34
C PRO A 2 -6.82 21.02 6.10
N TYR A 3 -8.04 20.47 6.05
CA TYR A 3 -9.27 21.25 5.94
C TYR A 3 -9.84 21.52 7.33
N GLU A 4 -10.00 22.81 7.66
CA GLU A 4 -10.49 23.27 8.96
C GLU A 4 -11.96 23.68 8.90
N PRO A 5 -12.92 22.81 9.31
CA PRO A 5 -14.34 23.14 9.23
C PRO A 5 -14.75 24.20 10.26
N PHE A 6 -15.62 25.12 9.88
CA PHE A 6 -16.20 26.14 10.75
C PHE A 6 -17.30 25.55 11.66
N ALA A 7 -17.01 25.39 12.95
CA ALA A 7 -17.86 24.74 13.96
C ALA A 7 -19.34 25.21 14.04
N SER A 8 -19.64 26.42 13.56
CA SER A 8 -20.99 27.00 13.46
C SER A 8 -21.78 26.55 12.22
N ARG A 9 -21.09 26.31 11.10
CA ARG A 9 -21.64 25.80 9.82
C ARG A 9 -21.73 24.26 9.82
N SER A 10 -20.88 23.59 10.58
CA SER A 10 -20.89 22.13 10.74
C SER A 10 -22.10 21.62 11.52
N ARG A 11 -22.42 20.33 11.38
CA ARG A 11 -23.35 19.57 12.23
C ARG A 11 -22.80 18.18 12.53
N ALA A 12 -23.04 17.69 13.74
CA ALA A 12 -22.80 16.30 14.10
C ALA A 12 -24.07 15.64 14.65
N VAL A 13 -24.34 14.40 14.22
CA VAL A 13 -25.42 13.56 14.76
C VAL A 13 -24.80 12.30 15.36
N LEU A 14 -24.94 12.14 16.66
CA LEU A 14 -24.41 10.99 17.41
C LEU A 14 -25.57 10.11 17.86
N ILE A 15 -25.72 8.95 17.22
CA ILE A 15 -26.77 7.97 17.49
C ILE A 15 -26.19 6.84 18.33
N GLY A 16 -26.88 6.46 19.40
CA GLY A 16 -26.50 5.35 20.27
C GLY A 16 -27.71 4.53 20.69
N VAL A 17 -27.63 3.22 20.49
CA VAL A 17 -28.74 2.28 20.77
C VAL A 17 -28.27 1.27 21.83
N SER A 18 -28.57 1.55 23.10
CA SER A 18 -28.15 0.72 24.23
C SER A 18 -29.19 -0.29 24.68
N GLN A 19 -30.47 -0.06 24.37
CA GLN A 19 -31.59 -0.91 24.73
C GLN A 19 -32.36 -1.37 23.48
N TYR A 20 -32.64 -2.68 23.41
CA TYR A 20 -33.44 -3.28 22.36
C TYR A 20 -34.65 -3.98 22.99
N GLU A 21 -35.83 -3.80 22.38
CA GLU A 21 -37.07 -4.40 22.87
C GLU A 21 -37.13 -5.91 22.56
N HIS A 22 -36.44 -6.33 21.49
CA HIS A 22 -36.29 -7.73 21.07
C HIS A 22 -34.95 -8.32 21.55
N ALA A 23 -34.73 -8.34 22.87
CA ALA A 23 -33.46 -8.74 23.49
C ALA A 23 -32.97 -10.18 23.19
N ARG A 24 -33.81 -11.04 22.59
CA ARG A 24 -33.44 -12.37 22.06
C ARG A 24 -32.69 -12.28 20.72
N ASP A 25 -33.03 -11.28 19.91
CA ASP A 25 -32.36 -11.02 18.64
C ASP A 25 -31.08 -10.23 18.88
N PHE A 26 -31.22 -9.12 19.62
CA PHE A 26 -30.20 -8.11 19.80
C PHE A 26 -30.00 -7.80 21.29
N SER A 27 -28.92 -8.31 21.89
CA SER A 27 -28.65 -8.08 23.31
C SER A 27 -28.28 -6.62 23.57
N ASN A 28 -28.69 -6.07 24.72
CA ASN A 28 -28.38 -4.69 25.11
C ASN A 28 -26.87 -4.38 25.10
N ILE A 29 -26.53 -3.12 24.76
CA ILE A 29 -25.18 -2.57 24.62
C ILE A 29 -25.07 -1.33 25.54
N PRO A 30 -24.94 -1.46 26.87
CA PRO A 30 -25.07 -0.32 27.77
C PRO A 30 -24.01 0.77 27.55
N SER A 31 -22.82 0.37 27.05
CA SER A 31 -21.70 1.23 26.63
C SER A 31 -22.04 2.19 25.48
N ALA A 32 -23.08 1.93 24.68
CA ALA A 32 -23.51 2.86 23.62
C ALA A 32 -23.89 4.25 24.17
N ARG A 33 -24.30 4.34 25.45
CA ARG A 33 -24.53 5.61 26.17
C ARG A 33 -23.21 6.32 26.51
N ALA A 34 -22.22 5.57 26.98
CA ALA A 34 -20.88 6.08 27.26
C ALA A 34 -20.19 6.56 25.97
N ASN A 35 -20.32 5.80 24.88
CA ASN A 35 -19.85 6.16 23.54
C ASN A 35 -20.34 7.55 23.11
N VAL A 36 -21.67 7.74 23.04
CA VAL A 36 -22.27 9.03 22.63
C VAL A 36 -21.90 10.17 23.58
N ALA A 37 -21.87 9.93 24.90
CA ALA A 37 -21.53 10.96 25.88
C ALA A 37 -20.07 11.42 25.79
N ARG A 38 -19.12 10.47 25.71
CA ARG A 38 -17.68 10.75 25.65
C ARG A 38 -17.29 11.35 24.29
N LEU A 39 -17.84 10.83 23.19
CA LEU A 39 -17.60 11.39 21.85
C LEU A 39 -18.16 12.81 21.72
N ARG A 40 -19.36 13.09 22.26
CA ARG A 40 -19.87 14.47 22.32
C ARG A 40 -18.92 15.38 23.08
N ALA A 41 -18.43 14.95 24.25
CA ALA A 41 -17.54 15.75 25.08
C ALA A 41 -16.22 16.11 24.36
N ALA A 42 -15.62 15.17 23.63
CA ALA A 42 -14.43 15.42 22.81
C ALA A 42 -14.73 16.40 21.65
N LEU A 43 -15.80 16.17 20.89
CA LEU A 43 -16.16 16.99 19.72
C LEU A 43 -16.50 18.45 20.06
N VAL A 44 -17.03 18.73 21.26
CA VAL A 44 -17.39 20.09 21.73
C VAL A 44 -16.41 20.67 22.76
N SER A 45 -15.27 20.01 22.99
CA SER A 45 -14.23 20.43 23.92
C SER A 45 -13.65 21.80 23.50
N GLY A 46 -13.72 22.80 24.39
CA GLY A 46 -13.15 24.12 24.10
C GLY A 46 -11.63 24.16 23.92
N ALA A 47 -10.92 23.06 24.27
CA ALA A 47 -9.47 22.94 24.10
C ALA A 47 -9.05 22.36 22.74
N HIS A 48 -9.91 21.59 22.07
CA HIS A 48 -9.54 20.88 20.83
C HIS A 48 -10.69 20.50 19.88
N GLY A 49 -11.95 20.53 20.31
CA GLY A 49 -13.10 20.12 19.51
C GLY A 49 -13.37 21.03 18.30
N ARG A 50 -13.93 20.46 17.23
CA ARG A 50 -14.32 21.18 16.00
C ARG A 50 -15.82 21.48 15.88
N PHE A 51 -16.58 21.23 16.93
CA PHE A 51 -18.01 21.54 17.00
C PHE A 51 -18.31 22.38 18.25
N ILE A 52 -19.51 22.97 18.29
CA ILE A 52 -20.01 23.68 19.47
C ILE A 52 -21.23 22.93 20.04
N PRO A 53 -21.58 23.07 21.34
CA PRO A 53 -22.64 22.27 21.95
C PRO A 53 -24.02 22.34 21.26
N ARG A 54 -24.29 23.41 20.50
CA ARG A 54 -25.52 23.62 19.71
C ARG A 54 -25.47 23.05 18.27
N THR A 55 -24.33 22.51 17.83
CA THR A 55 -24.19 21.84 16.52
C THR A 55 -23.93 20.34 16.64
N VAL A 56 -23.99 19.76 17.85
CA VAL A 56 -23.87 18.32 18.10
C VAL A 56 -25.15 17.78 18.75
N GLU A 57 -25.98 17.15 17.92
CA GLU A 57 -27.26 16.53 18.31
C GLU A 57 -27.04 15.05 18.67
N THR A 58 -27.70 14.59 19.73
CA THR A 58 -27.56 13.21 20.24
C THR A 58 -28.89 12.48 20.25
N LEU A 59 -28.94 11.32 19.62
CA LEU A 59 -30.11 10.43 19.63
C LEU A 59 -29.78 9.15 20.38
N ALA A 60 -29.98 9.20 21.69
CA ALA A 60 -30.06 7.99 22.50
C ALA A 60 -31.37 7.26 22.21
N GLU A 61 -31.31 5.94 22.09
CA GLU A 61 -32.45 5.04 21.94
C GLU A 61 -33.44 5.44 20.81
N PRO A 62 -33.00 5.59 19.55
CA PRO A 62 -33.91 5.70 18.41
C PRO A 62 -34.83 4.49 18.38
N ARG A 63 -36.10 4.68 18.76
CA ARG A 63 -37.10 3.59 18.72
C ARG A 63 -37.25 3.01 17.31
N THR A 64 -37.39 3.90 16.33
CA THR A 64 -37.81 3.61 14.94
C THR A 64 -36.75 4.06 13.94
N ARG A 65 -36.59 3.34 12.82
CA ARG A 65 -35.80 3.73 11.61
C ARG A 65 -35.97 5.21 11.26
N ASP A 66 -37.22 5.63 11.05
CA ASP A 66 -37.53 6.96 10.55
C ASP A 66 -37.16 8.08 11.52
N ARG A 67 -37.12 7.81 12.84
CA ARG A 67 -36.68 8.83 13.81
C ARG A 67 -35.19 9.13 13.67
N ALA A 68 -34.37 8.12 13.37
CA ALA A 68 -32.95 8.31 13.08
C ALA A 68 -32.76 9.02 11.73
N LEU A 69 -33.42 8.55 10.67
CA LEU A 69 -33.31 9.15 9.33
C LEU A 69 -33.82 10.61 9.30
N ARG A 70 -34.93 10.95 9.98
CA ARG A 70 -35.39 12.35 10.07
C ARG A 70 -34.36 13.26 10.77
N LEU A 71 -33.66 12.77 11.78
CA LEU A 71 -32.64 13.57 12.49
C LEU A 71 -31.40 13.79 11.60
N ILE A 72 -30.89 12.72 10.97
CA ILE A 72 -29.76 12.80 10.04
C ILE A 72 -30.10 13.73 8.87
N GLY A 73 -31.31 13.65 8.31
CA GLY A 73 -31.77 14.53 7.23
C GLY A 73 -31.91 15.99 7.66
N THR A 74 -32.35 16.24 8.89
CA THR A 74 -32.42 17.59 9.48
C THR A 74 -31.02 18.19 9.62
N ALA A 75 -30.06 17.42 10.13
CA ALA A 75 -28.67 17.85 10.22
C ALA A 75 -28.00 18.03 8.85
N ALA A 76 -28.27 17.14 7.88
CA ALA A 76 -27.75 17.22 6.53
C ALA A 76 -28.26 18.46 5.78
N ALA A 77 -29.53 18.82 5.95
CA ALA A 77 -30.11 20.05 5.37
C ALA A 77 -29.57 21.34 6.02
N GLN A 78 -29.09 21.26 7.27
CA GLN A 78 -28.52 22.40 8.02
C GLN A 78 -26.99 22.52 7.90
N ALA A 79 -26.27 21.43 7.65
CA ALA A 79 -24.82 21.44 7.55
C ALA A 79 -24.40 22.18 6.27
N GLN A 80 -23.49 23.14 6.42
CA GLN A 80 -22.95 23.95 5.32
C GLN A 80 -21.43 23.80 5.20
N ASP A 81 -20.81 22.89 5.94
CA ASP A 81 -19.35 22.78 6.06
C ASP A 81 -18.95 21.33 6.31
N LEU A 82 -18.96 20.85 7.56
CA LEU A 82 -18.82 19.43 7.88
C LEU A 82 -20.15 18.84 8.37
N LEU A 83 -20.58 17.73 7.77
CA LEU A 83 -21.56 16.81 8.36
C LEU A 83 -20.84 15.58 8.93
N LEU A 84 -20.87 15.42 10.24
CA LEU A 84 -20.40 14.21 10.93
C LEU A 84 -21.60 13.36 11.37
N VAL A 85 -21.63 12.08 11.03
CA VAL A 85 -22.61 11.13 11.56
C VAL A 85 -21.87 10.00 12.26
N HIS A 86 -22.27 9.69 13.48
CA HIS A 86 -21.78 8.54 14.25
C HIS A 86 -22.95 7.65 14.64
N PHE A 87 -22.85 6.36 14.37
CA PHE A 87 -23.78 5.35 14.86
C PHE A 87 -23.04 4.34 15.73
N THR A 88 -23.59 4.02 16.90
CA THR A 88 -23.13 2.90 17.74
C THR A 88 -24.33 2.03 18.19
N GLY A 89 -24.22 0.72 18.00
CA GLY A 89 -25.32 -0.23 18.18
C GLY A 89 -25.06 -1.56 17.46
N HIS A 90 -26.11 -2.36 17.23
CA HIS A 90 -26.00 -3.55 16.39
C HIS A 90 -25.99 -3.16 14.90
N GLY A 91 -25.03 -3.73 14.18
CA GLY A 91 -25.07 -3.87 12.73
C GLY A 91 -25.44 -5.31 12.40
N TYR A 92 -26.33 -5.50 11.44
CA TYR A 92 -26.78 -6.81 10.98
C TYR A 92 -26.66 -6.86 9.45
N VAL A 93 -26.11 -7.95 8.94
CA VAL A 93 -26.06 -8.24 7.50
C VAL A 93 -27.02 -9.38 7.24
N ASP A 94 -28.01 -9.11 6.40
CA ASP A 94 -28.94 -10.14 5.95
C ASP A 94 -28.29 -10.96 4.82
N LEU A 95 -28.18 -12.27 5.03
CA LEU A 95 -27.58 -13.25 4.11
C LEU A 95 -28.65 -14.06 3.35
N GLY A 96 -29.87 -13.53 3.23
CA GLY A 96 -30.95 -14.11 2.43
C GLY A 96 -30.70 -14.06 0.92
N THR A 97 -31.75 -14.19 0.11
CA THR A 97 -31.64 -14.40 -1.35
C THR A 97 -31.33 -13.12 -2.16
N GLY A 98 -30.26 -12.39 -1.81
CA GLY A 98 -29.82 -11.18 -2.50
C GLY A 98 -28.44 -10.70 -2.02
N GLU A 99 -27.99 -9.55 -2.52
CA GLU A 99 -26.70 -8.96 -2.13
C GLU A 99 -26.62 -8.66 -0.61
N PRO A 100 -25.48 -8.97 0.06
CA PRO A 100 -25.33 -8.77 1.50
C PRO A 100 -25.25 -7.27 1.84
N GLU A 101 -26.35 -6.71 2.35
CA GLU A 101 -26.45 -5.31 2.77
C GLU A 101 -26.38 -5.18 4.30
N LEU A 102 -25.62 -4.18 4.77
CA LEU A 102 -25.55 -3.79 6.18
C LEU A 102 -26.79 -2.96 6.56
N TYR A 103 -27.46 -3.37 7.64
CA TYR A 103 -28.54 -2.65 8.30
C TYR A 103 -28.10 -2.24 9.70
N LEU A 104 -28.26 -0.96 10.03
CA LEU A 104 -28.04 -0.42 11.37
C LEU A 104 -29.34 -0.57 12.18
N MET A 105 -29.29 -1.33 13.26
CA MET A 105 -30.48 -1.71 14.03
C MET A 105 -30.98 -0.57 14.91
N THR A 106 -32.30 -0.41 14.99
CA THR A 106 -32.95 0.51 15.93
C THR A 106 -33.51 -0.26 17.14
N ARG A 107 -34.01 0.45 18.16
CA ARG A 107 -34.40 -0.18 19.43
C ARG A 107 -35.57 -1.18 19.29
N GLU A 108 -36.45 -1.00 18.31
CA GLU A 108 -37.52 -1.96 18.01
C GLU A 108 -37.15 -2.98 16.91
N SER A 109 -35.90 -2.99 16.43
CA SER A 109 -35.48 -3.88 15.34
C SER A 109 -35.46 -5.37 15.72
N THR A 110 -35.74 -6.20 14.72
CA THR A 110 -35.71 -7.67 14.78
C THR A 110 -34.85 -8.24 13.64
N LYS A 111 -34.40 -9.50 13.76
CA LYS A 111 -33.62 -10.15 12.68
C LYS A 111 -34.48 -10.37 11.44
N ASP A 112 -35.68 -10.91 11.63
CA ASP A 112 -36.63 -11.17 10.54
C ASP A 112 -37.19 -9.87 9.92
N GLY A 113 -37.30 -8.80 10.73
CA GLY A 113 -37.81 -7.49 10.31
C GLY A 113 -36.75 -6.51 9.81
N ALA A 114 -35.45 -6.85 9.84
CA ALA A 114 -34.33 -5.93 9.60
C ALA A 114 -34.44 -5.09 8.31
N ARG A 115 -35.00 -5.65 7.22
CA ARG A 115 -35.24 -4.93 5.95
C ARG A 115 -36.24 -3.77 6.07
N LEU A 116 -37.18 -3.90 7.01
CA LEU A 116 -38.26 -2.96 7.28
C LEU A 116 -37.86 -2.00 8.40
N ASP A 117 -37.47 -2.53 9.56
CA ASP A 117 -37.26 -1.81 10.82
C ASP A 117 -35.83 -1.26 11.02
N GLY A 118 -34.85 -1.81 10.30
CA GLY A 118 -33.46 -1.37 10.30
C GLY A 118 -33.20 -0.22 9.33
N ILE A 119 -32.06 0.45 9.49
CA ILE A 119 -31.59 1.49 8.57
C ILE A 119 -30.61 0.84 7.58
N PRO A 120 -31.01 0.54 6.33
CA PRO A 120 -30.07 0.04 5.32
C PRO A 120 -29.00 1.09 5.00
N TYR A 121 -27.76 0.63 4.84
CA TYR A 121 -26.61 1.47 4.53
C TYR A 121 -26.80 2.30 3.25
N ARG A 122 -27.49 1.77 2.23
CA ARG A 122 -27.80 2.52 1.00
C ARG A 122 -28.78 3.69 1.23
N ASP A 123 -29.68 3.62 2.21
CA ASP A 123 -30.57 4.75 2.55
C ASP A 123 -29.80 5.84 3.29
N LEU A 124 -28.90 5.44 4.19
CA LEU A 124 -28.02 6.35 4.89
C LEU A 124 -27.12 7.11 3.89
N LEU A 125 -26.48 6.40 2.94
CA LEU A 125 -25.69 7.03 1.88
C LEU A 125 -26.51 8.01 1.02
N ARG A 126 -27.73 7.62 0.59
CA ARG A 126 -28.63 8.51 -0.16
C ARG A 126 -28.98 9.78 0.63
N LEU A 127 -29.15 9.66 1.94
CA LEU A 127 -29.42 10.79 2.81
C LEU A 127 -28.20 11.69 3.01
N LEU A 128 -27.01 11.12 3.19
CA LEU A 128 -25.74 11.86 3.27
C LEU A 128 -25.43 12.61 1.95
N ALA A 129 -25.71 12.00 0.80
CA ALA A 129 -25.62 12.65 -0.51
C ALA A 129 -26.54 13.88 -0.63
N SER A 130 -27.65 13.94 0.12
CA SER A 130 -28.61 15.07 0.10
C SER A 130 -28.22 16.26 1.00
N SER A 131 -27.07 16.20 1.68
CA SER A 131 -26.54 17.26 2.55
C SER A 131 -26.28 18.60 1.82
N ARG A 132 -25.83 19.64 2.54
CA ARG A 132 -25.19 20.85 1.96
C ARG A 132 -23.78 21.10 2.52
N ALA A 133 -23.21 20.10 3.19
CA ALA A 133 -21.85 20.16 3.71
C ALA A 133 -20.79 20.05 2.60
N GLU A 134 -19.73 20.86 2.71
CA GLU A 134 -18.50 20.80 1.90
C GLU A 134 -17.76 19.46 2.08
N ARG A 135 -17.89 18.83 3.26
CA ARG A 135 -17.35 17.49 3.57
C ARG A 135 -18.33 16.67 4.41
N VAL A 136 -18.31 15.36 4.22
CA VAL A 136 -19.12 14.41 5.00
C VAL A 136 -18.23 13.34 5.62
N VAL A 137 -18.43 13.02 6.89
CA VAL A 137 -17.74 11.95 7.61
C VAL A 137 -18.77 11.04 8.28
N LEU A 138 -18.70 9.73 8.01
CA LEU A 138 -19.53 8.71 8.65
C LEU A 138 -18.65 7.79 9.51
N VAL A 139 -19.05 7.56 10.76
CA VAL A 139 -18.41 6.64 11.70
C VAL A 139 -19.41 5.57 12.12
N LEU A 140 -19.06 4.30 11.91
CA LEU A 140 -19.91 3.14 12.22
C LEU A 140 -19.23 2.28 13.29
N ASP A 141 -19.67 2.42 14.54
CA ASP A 141 -19.27 1.58 15.66
C ASP A 141 -20.25 0.43 15.86
N CYS A 142 -20.17 -0.59 14.99
CA CYS A 142 -21.03 -1.76 15.07
C CYS A 142 -20.41 -3.02 14.44
N CYS A 143 -20.94 -4.19 14.82
CA CYS A 143 -20.64 -5.47 14.17
C CYS A 143 -20.97 -5.42 12.67
N CYS A 144 -20.16 -6.11 11.87
CA CYS A 144 -20.21 -6.09 10.41
C CYS A 144 -20.14 -4.69 9.77
N SER A 145 -19.68 -3.65 10.49
CA SER A 145 -19.49 -2.31 9.92
C SER A 145 -18.55 -2.32 8.73
N GLY A 146 -17.58 -3.24 8.67
CA GLY A 146 -16.71 -3.46 7.51
C GLY A 146 -17.43 -3.85 6.21
N ASN A 147 -18.70 -4.29 6.26
CA ASN A 147 -19.54 -4.49 5.07
C ASN A 147 -20.01 -3.15 4.45
N ALA A 148 -19.84 -2.02 5.15
CA ALA A 148 -19.97 -0.70 4.56
C ALA A 148 -18.78 -0.44 3.62
N GLY A 149 -18.97 -0.67 2.33
CA GLY A 149 -18.02 -0.20 1.31
C GLY A 149 -18.04 1.32 1.19
N LEU A 150 -16.89 1.95 0.92
CA LEU A 150 -16.86 3.36 0.53
C LEU A 150 -17.53 3.52 -0.84
N VAL A 151 -18.73 4.10 -0.85
CA VAL A 151 -19.39 4.57 -2.06
C VAL A 151 -19.21 6.10 -2.09
N PRO A 152 -18.44 6.66 -3.04
CA PRO A 152 -18.25 8.11 -3.13
C PRO A 152 -19.59 8.83 -3.27
N LEU A 153 -19.76 9.93 -2.52
CA LEU A 153 -20.93 10.79 -2.66
C LEU A 153 -20.72 11.70 -3.89
N PRO A 154 -21.74 11.88 -4.76
CA PRO A 154 -21.62 12.77 -5.92
C PRO A 154 -21.13 14.17 -5.53
N GLU A 155 -20.15 14.68 -6.28
CA GLU A 155 -19.59 16.03 -6.16
C GLU A 155 -18.97 16.37 -4.79
N ARG A 156 -18.71 15.39 -3.91
CA ARG A 156 -18.40 15.64 -2.49
C ARG A 156 -17.24 14.82 -1.92
N PRO A 157 -16.38 15.44 -1.10
CA PRO A 157 -15.54 14.75 -0.14
C PRO A 157 -16.37 13.94 0.86
N PHE A 158 -16.20 12.61 0.84
CA PHE A 158 -16.80 11.68 1.80
C PHE A 158 -15.75 10.75 2.41
N SER A 159 -15.74 10.66 3.74
CA SER A 159 -14.97 9.69 4.52
C SER A 159 -15.86 8.72 5.27
N LEU A 160 -15.43 7.47 5.34
CA LEU A 160 -16.02 6.40 6.13
C LEU A 160 -15.00 5.84 7.11
N ILE A 161 -15.38 5.71 8.39
CA ILE A 161 -14.64 4.95 9.40
C ILE A 161 -15.53 3.80 9.89
N THR A 162 -15.08 2.56 9.71
CA THR A 162 -15.68 1.34 10.28
C THR A 162 -14.95 0.93 11.55
N SER A 163 -15.59 0.13 12.42
CA SER A 163 -14.95 -0.43 13.63
C SER A 163 -14.69 -1.94 13.56
N SER A 164 -15.24 -2.65 12.58
CA SER A 164 -15.02 -4.08 12.32
C SER A 164 -14.49 -4.35 10.91
N ALA A 165 -13.91 -5.54 10.74
CA ALA A 165 -13.73 -6.16 9.44
C ALA A 165 -15.09 -6.61 8.83
N VAL A 166 -15.06 -7.08 7.59
CA VAL A 166 -16.22 -7.66 6.89
C VAL A 166 -16.71 -8.91 7.65
N GLY A 167 -18.00 -9.00 7.95
CA GLY A 167 -18.62 -10.13 8.65
C GLY A 167 -18.28 -10.27 10.14
N SER A 168 -17.42 -9.40 10.67
CA SER A 168 -16.83 -9.52 12.01
C SER A 168 -17.75 -9.05 13.16
N ARG A 169 -17.68 -9.73 14.30
CA ARG A 169 -18.43 -9.44 15.54
C ARG A 169 -17.50 -8.92 16.63
N ILE A 170 -17.53 -7.61 16.86
CA ILE A 170 -16.61 -6.91 17.78
C ILE A 170 -17.15 -6.78 19.21
N HIS A 171 -16.25 -6.46 20.16
CA HIS A 171 -16.58 -6.34 21.57
C HIS A 171 -17.56 -5.19 21.89
N LYS A 172 -18.71 -5.52 22.49
CA LYS A 172 -19.80 -4.57 22.80
C LYS A 172 -19.59 -3.65 24.03
N GLY A 173 -18.43 -3.74 24.68
CA GLY A 173 -18.10 -3.02 25.91
C GLY A 173 -18.61 -3.69 27.20
N ASP A 174 -18.09 -3.24 28.33
CA ASP A 174 -18.40 -3.74 29.68
C ASP A 174 -19.76 -3.24 30.21
N GLY A 175 -20.33 -2.22 29.57
CA GLY A 175 -21.58 -1.56 29.95
C GLY A 175 -21.41 -0.31 30.83
N ILE A 176 -20.18 0.05 31.21
CA ILE A 176 -19.84 1.19 32.07
C ILE A 176 -19.09 2.25 31.25
N ASP A 177 -17.96 1.87 30.66
CA ASP A 177 -17.13 2.73 29.82
C ASP A 177 -17.42 2.51 28.33
N PRO A 178 -16.83 3.32 27.41
CA PRO A 178 -16.99 3.13 25.98
C PRO A 178 -16.58 1.73 25.48
N THR A 179 -17.12 1.32 24.34
CA THR A 179 -16.57 0.23 23.52
C THR A 179 -15.09 0.49 23.21
N PRO A 180 -14.22 -0.54 23.06
CA PRO A 180 -12.79 -0.35 22.77
C PRO A 180 -12.51 0.60 21.59
N PHE A 181 -13.24 0.46 20.48
CA PHE A 181 -13.17 1.38 19.34
C PHE A 181 -13.52 2.83 19.73
N THR A 182 -14.69 3.09 20.32
CA THR A 182 -15.07 4.47 20.69
C THR A 182 -14.17 5.05 21.80
N GLY A 183 -13.63 4.21 22.68
CA GLY A 183 -12.60 4.60 23.65
C GLY A 183 -11.30 5.06 22.98
N ALA A 184 -10.82 4.30 21.99
CA ALA A 184 -9.68 4.68 21.17
C ALA A 184 -9.95 5.95 20.33
N LEU A 185 -11.13 6.07 19.72
CA LEU A 185 -11.57 7.26 18.98
C LEU A 185 -11.56 8.52 19.86
N VAL A 186 -12.16 8.45 21.04
CA VAL A 186 -12.14 9.55 22.01
C VAL A 186 -10.72 9.85 22.49
N ARG A 187 -9.89 8.82 22.73
CA ARG A 187 -8.47 8.98 23.09
C ARG A 187 -7.71 9.73 22.00
N VAL A 188 -7.80 9.34 20.73
CA VAL A 188 -7.09 10.03 19.64
C VAL A 188 -7.61 11.47 19.45
N LEU A 189 -8.93 11.70 19.54
CA LEU A 189 -9.52 13.03 19.46
C LEU A 189 -9.16 13.96 20.65
N THR A 190 -8.62 13.44 21.76
CA THR A 190 -8.29 14.21 22.98
C THR A 190 -6.79 14.27 23.28
N GLU A 191 -6.04 13.19 23.03
CA GLU A 191 -4.58 13.13 23.14
C GLU A 191 -3.88 13.67 21.88
N GLY A 192 -4.49 13.55 20.70
CA GLY A 192 -3.88 13.91 19.41
C GLY A 192 -3.14 12.74 18.73
N THR A 193 -2.72 12.97 17.48
CA THR A 193 -1.93 12.00 16.69
C THR A 193 -0.45 12.37 16.58
N ASP A 194 -0.14 13.66 16.53
CA ASP A 194 1.20 14.21 16.28
C ASP A 194 1.43 15.48 17.14
N PRO A 195 2.66 15.82 17.58
CA PRO A 195 2.91 16.98 18.44
C PRO A 195 2.66 18.36 17.79
N TYR A 196 2.56 18.45 16.47
CA TYR A 196 2.50 19.69 15.69
C TYR A 196 1.21 19.82 14.88
N ASP A 197 0.74 18.74 14.29
CA ASP A 197 -0.43 18.69 13.42
C ASP A 197 -1.74 18.37 14.16
N PRO A 198 -2.88 18.88 13.69
CA PRO A 198 -4.20 18.49 14.19
C PRO A 198 -4.61 17.09 13.71
N VAL A 199 -5.58 16.48 14.40
CA VAL A 199 -6.17 15.19 14.05
C VAL A 199 -7.07 15.35 12.82
N THR A 200 -6.54 14.96 11.65
CA THR A 200 -7.36 14.75 10.45
C THR A 200 -8.04 13.38 10.47
N VAL A 201 -9.07 13.18 9.63
CA VAL A 201 -9.74 11.88 9.47
C VAL A 201 -8.75 10.78 9.08
N GLN A 202 -7.84 11.04 8.14
CA GLN A 202 -6.86 10.06 7.70
C GLN A 202 -5.88 9.67 8.82
N ARG A 203 -5.35 10.66 9.58
CA ARG A 203 -4.44 10.39 10.71
C ARG A 203 -5.15 9.70 11.87
N LEU A 204 -6.43 10.02 12.10
CA LEU A 204 -7.29 9.28 13.02
C LEU A 204 -7.44 7.82 12.59
N GLY A 205 -7.66 7.56 11.30
CA GLY A 205 -7.72 6.22 10.74
C GLY A 205 -6.47 5.39 11.00
N VAL A 206 -5.30 5.94 10.69
CA VAL A 206 -3.99 5.31 10.92
C VAL A 206 -3.78 5.02 12.41
N ARG A 207 -3.93 6.02 13.29
CA ARG A 207 -3.69 5.81 14.73
C ARG A 207 -4.73 4.92 15.40
N LEU A 208 -5.96 4.84 14.87
CA LEU A 208 -6.94 3.83 15.28
C LEU A 208 -6.48 2.42 14.90
N HIS A 209 -5.91 2.22 13.71
CA HIS A 209 -5.42 0.92 13.27
C HIS A 209 -4.25 0.41 14.13
N GLU A 210 -3.31 1.29 14.48
CA GLU A 210 -2.25 0.99 15.44
C GLU A 210 -2.82 0.60 16.83
N LEU A 211 -3.79 1.37 17.35
CA LEU A 211 -4.45 1.09 18.63
C LEU A 211 -5.28 -0.21 18.61
N ALA A 212 -5.76 -0.64 17.44
CA ALA A 212 -6.43 -1.91 17.26
C ALA A 212 -5.43 -3.09 17.33
N GLY A 213 -4.24 -2.94 16.73
CA GLY A 213 -3.12 -3.87 16.89
C GLY A 213 -2.65 -3.96 18.36
N GLU A 214 -2.44 -2.82 19.02
CA GLU A 214 -2.14 -2.73 20.46
C GLU A 214 -3.20 -3.49 21.29
N TYR A 215 -4.49 -3.37 20.95
CA TYR A 215 -5.58 -4.04 21.67
C TYR A 215 -5.65 -5.54 21.37
N ALA A 216 -5.55 -5.95 20.10
CA ALA A 216 -5.64 -7.35 19.69
C ALA A 216 -4.58 -8.23 20.38
N ALA A 217 -3.36 -7.70 20.53
CA ALA A 217 -2.27 -8.35 21.25
C ALA A 217 -2.49 -8.51 22.78
N THR A 218 -3.60 -7.99 23.33
CA THR A 218 -3.98 -8.15 24.75
C THR A 218 -5.16 -9.09 24.99
N LEU A 219 -5.74 -9.68 23.94
CA LEU A 219 -6.87 -10.61 24.06
C LEU A 219 -6.39 -12.04 24.40
N ASP A 220 -7.17 -12.72 25.25
CA ASP A 220 -7.10 -14.17 25.44
C ASP A 220 -7.77 -14.87 24.24
N GLU A 221 -7.19 -15.95 23.73
CA GLU A 221 -7.72 -16.75 22.59
C GLU A 221 -9.17 -17.26 22.80
N ARG A 222 -9.69 -17.21 24.04
CA ARG A 222 -10.98 -17.77 24.45
C ARG A 222 -12.19 -16.82 24.34
N VAL A 223 -12.04 -15.64 23.73
CA VAL A 223 -13.13 -14.65 23.62
C VAL A 223 -14.11 -14.94 22.47
N ASP A 224 -15.43 -14.86 22.72
CA ASP A 224 -16.51 -15.01 21.70
C ASP A 224 -16.76 -13.68 20.92
N TYR A 225 -15.68 -13.00 20.54
CA TYR A 225 -15.71 -11.80 19.71
C TYR A 225 -14.35 -11.54 19.06
N ASP A 226 -14.36 -10.96 17.86
CA ASP A 226 -13.16 -10.52 17.18
C ASP A 226 -12.57 -9.26 17.84
N PRO A 227 -11.25 -9.01 17.73
CA PRO A 227 -10.72 -7.67 17.94
C PRO A 227 -11.43 -6.67 17.00
N TRP A 228 -11.62 -5.45 17.49
CA TRP A 228 -12.08 -4.37 16.62
C TRP A 228 -11.01 -4.08 15.57
N PHE A 229 -11.43 -3.89 14.32
CA PHE A 229 -10.54 -3.73 13.16
C PHE A 229 -11.02 -2.51 12.37
N PRO A 230 -10.42 -1.33 12.61
CA PRO A 230 -10.88 -0.10 12.01
C PRO A 230 -10.40 0.01 10.57
N THR A 231 -11.27 0.47 9.67
CA THR A 231 -10.85 0.92 8.34
C THR A 231 -11.34 2.34 8.10
N GLU A 232 -10.41 3.24 7.79
CA GLU A 232 -10.71 4.57 7.25
C GLU A 232 -10.62 4.49 5.72
N ARG A 233 -11.58 5.09 5.03
CA ARG A 233 -11.59 5.20 3.57
C ARG A 233 -12.17 6.55 3.19
N SER A 234 -11.41 7.33 2.41
CA SER A 234 -11.79 8.68 1.98
C SER A 234 -11.84 8.81 0.46
N SER A 235 -12.72 9.70 -0.01
CA SER A 235 -12.88 10.11 -1.40
C SER A 235 -12.72 11.63 -1.54
N ASN A 236 -12.26 12.11 -2.70
CA ASN A 236 -12.13 13.54 -3.02
C ASN A 236 -11.43 14.34 -1.89
N SER A 237 -10.29 13.83 -1.43
CA SER A 237 -9.44 14.41 -0.36
C SER A 237 -10.07 14.49 1.04
N ALA A 238 -11.25 13.92 1.31
CA ALA A 238 -11.96 14.04 2.59
C ALA A 238 -11.15 13.65 3.85
N GLY A 239 -10.12 12.82 3.69
CA GLY A 239 -9.17 12.45 4.75
C GLY A 239 -8.40 13.65 5.34
N ASP A 240 -8.37 14.79 4.65
CA ASP A 240 -7.81 16.06 5.12
C ASP A 240 -8.64 16.77 6.19
N THR A 241 -9.88 16.33 6.44
CA THR A 241 -10.82 16.97 7.38
C THR A 241 -10.28 16.92 8.80
N VAL A 242 -10.05 18.09 9.41
CA VAL A 242 -9.71 18.19 10.84
C VAL A 242 -10.93 17.91 11.70
N LEU A 243 -10.87 16.88 12.55
CA LEU A 243 -11.89 16.56 13.54
C LEU A 243 -11.52 17.04 14.95
N SER A 244 -10.22 17.20 15.25
CA SER A 244 -9.73 17.75 16.52
C SER A 244 -8.42 18.49 16.35
N GLN A 245 -8.24 19.58 17.12
CA GLN A 245 -6.99 20.34 17.27
C GLN A 245 -6.08 19.77 18.36
N ALA A 246 -6.39 18.57 18.89
CA ALA A 246 -5.53 17.89 19.84
C ALA A 246 -4.19 17.52 19.18
N ARG A 247 -3.10 17.91 19.83
CA ARG A 247 -1.72 17.60 19.45
C ARG A 247 -1.14 16.65 20.50
N LEU A 248 -0.43 15.62 20.03
CA LEU A 248 0.18 14.60 20.88
C LEU A 248 1.32 15.20 21.71
N THR A 249 0.98 15.70 22.89
CA THR A 249 1.97 16.06 23.91
C THR A 249 2.84 14.83 24.17
N PRO A 250 4.16 14.87 23.94
CA PRO A 250 5.01 13.72 24.16
C PRO A 250 4.86 13.25 25.60
N ARG A 251 4.41 12.01 25.80
CA ARG A 251 4.45 11.39 27.13
C ARG A 251 5.92 11.38 27.55
N PRO A 252 6.30 11.98 28.68
CA PRO A 252 7.66 11.82 29.20
C PRO A 252 7.90 10.32 29.33
N ALA A 253 9.01 9.85 28.76
CA ALA A 253 9.24 8.43 28.55
C ALA A 253 9.04 7.65 29.86
N ARG A 254 8.52 6.41 29.79
CA ARG A 254 8.42 5.48 30.93
C ARG A 254 9.78 4.93 31.39
N GLY A 255 10.80 5.79 31.39
CA GLY A 255 12.07 5.55 32.03
C GLY A 255 11.91 5.47 33.55
N THR A 256 12.72 4.59 34.14
CA THR A 256 12.97 4.42 35.58
C THR A 256 11.78 4.23 36.53
N ARG A 257 11.75 3.03 37.13
CA ARG A 257 11.23 2.79 38.49
C ARG A 257 12.12 3.49 39.54
N TRP A 258 12.23 4.82 39.54
CA TRP A 258 13.15 5.57 40.42
C TRP A 258 12.60 5.89 41.83
N LEU A 259 11.42 5.37 42.20
CA LEU A 259 10.85 5.59 43.54
C LEU A 259 11.35 4.60 44.60
N THR A 260 12.03 3.51 44.21
CA THR A 260 12.59 2.49 45.11
C THR A 260 13.83 2.92 45.95
N PRO A 261 14.76 3.79 45.49
CA PRO A 261 15.90 4.25 46.30
C PRO A 261 15.56 5.38 47.29
N LEU A 262 14.44 6.10 47.12
CA LEU A 262 14.08 7.25 47.97
C LEU A 262 13.97 6.88 49.46
N ARG A 263 13.52 5.66 49.79
CA ARG A 263 13.48 5.16 51.17
C ARG A 263 14.87 4.99 51.81
N ARG A 264 15.93 4.73 51.01
CA ARG A 264 17.32 4.65 51.51
C ARG A 264 17.96 6.04 51.63
N LEU A 265 17.72 6.93 50.66
CA LEU A 265 18.21 8.31 50.73
C LEU A 265 17.64 9.07 51.94
N ALA A 266 16.36 8.87 52.27
CA ALA A 266 15.75 9.44 53.47
C ALA A 266 16.44 8.98 54.78
N GLN A 267 16.92 7.74 54.84
CA GLN A 267 17.63 7.20 56.00
C GLN A 267 19.03 7.82 56.16
N TYR A 268 19.78 8.01 55.06
CA TYR A 268 21.05 8.72 55.10
C TYR A 268 20.91 10.22 55.40
N ALA A 269 19.86 10.87 54.89
CA ALA A 269 19.56 12.28 55.19
C ALA A 269 19.26 12.52 56.69
N GLY A 270 18.55 11.58 57.34
CA GLY A 270 18.32 11.64 58.80
C GLY A 270 19.61 11.56 59.62
N PHE A 271 20.60 10.80 59.14
CA PHE A 271 21.91 10.65 59.79
C PHE A 271 22.83 11.87 59.60
N THR A 272 22.78 12.54 58.44
CA THR A 272 23.58 13.75 58.20
C THR A 272 22.99 15.00 58.87
N TRP A 273 21.66 15.04 59.09
CA TRP A 273 21.01 16.15 59.78
C TRP A 273 21.44 16.28 61.24
N THR A 274 21.54 15.16 61.99
CA THR A 274 22.01 15.19 63.39
C THR A 274 23.49 15.60 63.52
N TRP A 275 24.30 15.29 62.50
CA TRP A 275 25.73 15.63 62.44
C TRP A 275 26.02 17.08 62.01
N THR A 276 25.06 17.78 61.39
CA THR A 276 25.26 19.13 60.84
C THR A 276 24.36 20.21 61.47
N ALA A 277 23.13 19.87 61.86
CA ALA A 277 22.10 20.81 62.32
C ALA A 277 21.72 20.67 63.81
N GLY A 278 22.36 19.75 64.55
CA GLY A 278 22.08 19.55 65.98
C GLY A 278 22.36 20.78 66.87
N PRO A 279 21.71 20.88 68.05
CA PRO A 279 21.76 22.07 68.91
C PRO A 279 23.14 22.38 69.53
N HIS A 280 24.10 21.45 69.46
CA HIS A 280 25.45 21.61 70.02
C HIS A 280 26.58 21.39 69.00
N GLN A 281 26.29 21.38 67.69
CA GLN A 281 27.34 21.17 66.67
C GLN A 281 28.21 22.42 66.42
N PRO A 282 29.54 22.28 66.27
CA PRO A 282 30.44 23.41 65.96
C PRO A 282 30.10 24.11 64.63
N LEU A 283 30.41 25.40 64.52
CA LEU A 283 30.10 26.23 63.35
C LEU A 283 30.63 25.67 62.01
N TRP A 284 31.77 24.96 62.03
CA TRP A 284 32.35 24.39 60.81
C TRP A 284 31.51 23.23 60.23
N HIS A 285 30.80 22.45 61.05
CA HIS A 285 29.86 21.42 60.56
C HIS A 285 28.69 22.06 59.79
N ARG A 286 28.23 23.24 60.24
CA ARG A 286 27.16 23.99 59.56
C ARG A 286 27.64 24.55 58.22
N ALA A 287 28.88 25.02 58.14
CA ALA A 287 29.50 25.46 56.89
C ALA A 287 29.65 24.31 55.88
N VAL A 288 30.11 23.13 56.32
CA VAL A 288 30.19 21.92 55.49
C VAL A 288 28.81 21.48 55.01
N GLY A 289 27.81 21.44 55.89
CA GLY A 289 26.43 21.09 55.53
C GLY A 289 25.82 22.05 54.50
N ALA A 290 26.01 23.36 54.67
CA ALA A 290 25.56 24.37 53.71
C ALA A 290 26.26 24.23 52.35
N GLY A 291 27.58 23.98 52.35
CA GLY A 291 28.34 23.73 51.12
C GLY A 291 27.87 22.48 50.36
N THR A 292 27.63 21.37 51.07
CA THR A 292 27.07 20.15 50.47
C THR A 292 25.66 20.38 49.91
N ALA A 293 24.80 21.11 50.63
CA ALA A 293 23.47 21.46 50.15
C ALA A 293 23.50 22.33 48.88
N LEU A 294 24.40 23.32 48.81
CA LEU A 294 24.62 24.13 47.62
C LEU A 294 25.14 23.31 46.43
N ALA A 295 26.08 22.40 46.66
CA ALA A 295 26.59 21.50 45.61
C ALA A 295 25.50 20.55 45.07
N LEU A 296 24.68 19.98 45.95
CA LEU A 296 23.54 19.14 45.56
C LEU A 296 22.47 19.94 44.80
N PHE A 297 22.18 21.18 45.22
CA PHE A 297 21.25 22.07 44.52
C PHE A 297 21.78 22.47 43.13
N ALA A 298 23.06 22.83 43.02
CA ALA A 298 23.70 23.12 41.73
C ALA A 298 23.72 21.90 40.80
N GLY A 299 23.96 20.70 41.32
CA GLY A 299 23.85 19.45 40.59
C GLY A 299 22.41 19.15 40.14
N ALA A 300 21.42 19.41 40.98
CA ALA A 300 20.01 19.26 40.63
C ALA A 300 19.57 20.27 39.56
N VAL A 301 20.00 21.53 39.64
CA VAL A 301 19.68 22.57 38.65
C VAL A 301 20.39 22.31 37.30
N THR A 302 21.65 21.87 37.31
CA THR A 302 22.34 21.50 36.06
C THR A 302 21.76 20.23 35.43
N GLY A 303 21.44 19.20 36.22
CA GLY A 303 20.70 18.02 35.75
C GLY A 303 19.31 18.38 35.19
N TRP A 304 18.56 19.25 35.88
CA TRP A 304 17.24 19.72 35.44
C TRP A 304 17.33 20.50 34.13
N THR A 305 18.24 21.46 34.02
CA THR A 305 18.41 22.28 32.80
C THR A 305 19.02 21.53 31.62
N TRP A 306 19.73 20.42 31.86
CA TRP A 306 20.15 19.50 30.81
C TRP A 306 19.00 18.60 30.34
N ALA A 307 18.20 18.04 31.27
CA ALA A 307 17.05 17.19 30.96
C ALA A 307 15.85 17.95 30.36
N HIS A 308 15.71 19.25 30.64
CA HIS A 308 14.64 20.12 30.11
C HIS A 308 15.17 21.12 29.06
N ARG A 309 16.23 20.76 28.32
CA ARG A 309 16.54 21.52 27.10
C ARG A 309 15.36 21.39 26.13
N PRO A 310 14.84 22.49 25.54
CA PRO A 310 13.85 22.37 24.48
C PRO A 310 14.47 21.59 23.32
N ALA A 311 13.70 20.66 22.76
CA ALA A 311 14.10 19.98 21.53
C ALA A 311 14.34 21.03 20.42
N PRO A 312 15.30 20.81 19.50
CA PRO A 312 15.46 21.69 18.36
C PRO A 312 14.14 21.73 17.57
N LEU A 313 13.73 22.92 17.12
CA LEU A 313 12.61 23.08 16.21
C LEU A 313 13.00 22.46 14.86
N CYS A 314 12.70 21.18 14.69
CA CYS A 314 13.04 20.46 13.48
C CYS A 314 12.29 21.05 12.28
N PRO A 315 12.98 21.51 11.22
CA PRO A 315 12.34 21.84 9.96
C PRO A 315 11.80 20.56 9.31
N ALA A 316 10.89 20.71 8.35
CA ALA A 316 10.44 19.57 7.56
C ALA A 316 11.63 18.85 6.88
N PRO A 317 11.65 17.50 6.85
CA PRO A 317 12.62 16.73 6.08
C PRO A 317 12.61 17.13 4.61
N LEU A 318 13.70 16.88 3.89
CA LEU A 318 13.70 17.04 2.44
C LEU A 318 12.91 15.90 1.79
N GLU A 319 11.77 16.23 1.19
CA GLU A 319 10.97 15.26 0.41
C GLU A 319 11.66 14.96 -0.93
N LEU A 320 12.02 13.68 -1.13
CA LEU A 320 12.46 13.11 -2.41
C LEU A 320 11.32 12.32 -3.05
N ARG A 321 10.95 12.71 -4.27
CA ARG A 321 9.89 12.07 -5.05
C ARG A 321 10.50 11.00 -5.94
N VAL A 322 10.07 9.76 -5.75
CA VAL A 322 10.61 8.57 -6.44
C VAL A 322 9.55 8.03 -7.39
N LEU A 323 9.83 8.09 -8.69
CA LEU A 323 9.00 7.49 -9.74
C LEU A 323 9.43 6.06 -10.02
N THR A 324 8.49 5.14 -10.15
CA THR A 324 8.74 3.73 -10.51
C THR A 324 7.62 3.14 -11.37
N SER A 325 7.81 1.92 -11.90
CA SER A 325 6.78 1.17 -12.62
C SER A 325 5.65 0.72 -11.65
N PRO A 326 4.39 0.55 -12.09
CA PRO A 326 3.26 0.20 -11.21
C PRO A 326 3.47 -1.06 -10.37
N GLU A 327 4.14 -2.05 -10.94
CA GLU A 327 4.45 -3.35 -10.35
C GLU A 327 5.43 -3.25 -9.17
N THR A 328 6.50 -2.48 -9.31
CA THR A 328 7.56 -2.29 -8.31
C THR A 328 7.18 -1.30 -7.21
N ARG A 329 6.08 -0.55 -7.37
CA ARG A 329 5.60 0.48 -6.41
C ARG A 329 5.55 0.00 -4.97
N ALA A 330 4.94 -1.17 -4.72
CA ALA A 330 4.68 -1.64 -3.35
C ALA A 330 6.00 -2.05 -2.66
N ALA A 331 6.81 -2.85 -3.33
CA ALA A 331 8.13 -3.27 -2.87
C ALA A 331 9.05 -2.06 -2.57
N LEU A 332 9.12 -1.09 -3.49
CA LEU A 332 9.93 0.12 -3.28
C LEU A 332 9.37 1.06 -2.20
N THR A 333 8.09 0.95 -1.84
CA THR A 333 7.56 1.70 -0.68
C THR A 333 8.16 1.12 0.60
N SER A 334 8.02 -0.19 0.85
CA SER A 334 8.64 -0.87 2.00
C SER A 334 10.17 -0.65 2.08
N VAL A 335 10.88 -0.78 0.95
CA VAL A 335 12.34 -0.56 0.90
C VAL A 335 12.73 0.88 1.30
N LEU A 336 11.90 1.87 1.00
CA LEU A 336 12.19 3.28 1.33
C LEU A 336 11.61 3.71 2.69
N ASP A 337 10.63 3.01 3.25
CA ASP A 337 10.26 3.14 4.66
C ASP A 337 11.38 2.56 5.54
N ALA A 338 11.92 1.39 5.19
CA ALA A 338 13.12 0.82 5.82
C ALA A 338 14.39 1.69 5.66
N PHE A 339 14.45 2.56 4.65
CA PHE A 339 15.50 3.60 4.56
C PHE A 339 15.30 4.67 5.64
N GLN A 340 14.08 5.22 5.74
CA GLN A 340 13.71 6.29 6.67
C GLN A 340 13.92 5.88 8.14
N ASP A 341 13.53 4.65 8.49
CA ASP A 341 13.67 4.10 9.84
C ASP A 341 15.10 3.67 10.21
N SER A 342 16.06 3.72 9.28
CA SER A 342 17.43 3.29 9.54
C SER A 342 18.29 4.38 10.21
N ASP A 343 19.11 3.98 11.19
CA ASP A 343 20.16 4.81 11.83
C ASP A 343 21.35 5.17 10.90
N ALA A 344 21.18 5.03 9.58
CA ALA A 344 22.25 5.24 8.62
C ALA A 344 22.72 6.69 8.57
N ALA A 345 23.99 6.92 8.20
CA ALA A 345 24.53 8.28 8.02
C ALA A 345 23.78 9.09 6.93
N GLY A 346 23.04 8.42 6.04
CA GLY A 346 22.21 9.08 5.02
C GLY A 346 21.00 9.83 5.61
N THR A 347 20.34 9.26 6.61
CA THR A 347 19.11 9.77 7.26
C THR A 347 19.37 10.59 8.51
N THR A 348 20.51 10.40 9.18
CA THR A 348 20.81 11.00 10.50
C THR A 348 21.73 12.22 10.46
N ALA A 349 22.72 12.25 9.56
CA ALA A 349 23.72 13.32 9.48
C ALA A 349 23.18 14.59 8.81
N SER A 350 23.60 15.78 9.26
CA SER A 350 23.09 17.07 8.76
C SER A 350 23.04 17.18 7.23
N LEU A 351 21.90 17.65 6.70
CA LEU A 351 21.64 17.84 5.28
C LEU A 351 21.16 19.26 5.00
N GLY A 352 22.02 20.07 4.35
CA GLY A 352 21.68 21.45 3.96
C GLY A 352 21.49 22.40 5.15
N GLY A 353 22.23 22.19 6.25
CA GLY A 353 22.14 23.02 7.46
C GLY A 353 21.01 22.64 8.43
N ARG A 354 20.29 21.55 8.17
CA ARG A 354 19.31 20.98 9.14
C ARG A 354 20.03 20.48 10.40
N PRO A 355 19.45 20.63 11.61
CA PRO A 355 20.05 20.08 12.84
C PRO A 355 20.16 18.56 12.79
N GLU A 356 21.22 18.00 13.39
CA GLU A 356 21.34 16.56 13.63
C GLU A 356 20.30 16.10 14.66
N GLY A 357 19.84 14.85 14.54
CA GLY A 357 18.73 14.30 15.36
C GLY A 357 17.33 14.74 14.92
N CYS A 358 17.20 15.58 13.89
CA CYS A 358 15.97 15.76 13.13
C CYS A 358 15.94 14.82 11.91
N GLY A 359 14.76 14.48 11.40
CA GLY A 359 14.62 13.75 10.14
C GLY A 359 15.17 14.57 8.95
N GLN A 360 16.16 14.04 8.25
CA GLN A 360 16.87 14.79 7.19
C GLN A 360 16.18 14.65 5.82
N ILE A 361 15.75 13.44 5.49
CA ILE A 361 15.17 13.05 4.20
C ILE A 361 13.84 12.32 4.48
N ASN A 362 12.80 12.70 3.74
CA ASN A 362 11.58 11.91 3.59
C ASN A 362 11.53 11.40 2.14
N THR A 363 10.85 10.28 1.88
CA THR A 363 10.65 9.79 0.51
C THR A 363 9.18 9.69 0.18
N THR A 364 8.83 9.77 -1.10
CA THR A 364 7.45 9.57 -1.56
C THR A 364 7.48 8.83 -2.89
N VAL A 365 7.11 7.55 -2.84
CA VAL A 365 6.99 6.70 -4.02
C VAL A 365 5.67 7.01 -4.72
N TYR A 366 5.73 7.22 -6.03
CA TYR A 366 4.59 7.24 -6.95
C TYR A 366 4.95 6.45 -8.20
N ALA A 367 3.95 6.01 -8.96
CA ALA A 367 4.18 5.13 -10.09
C ALA A 367 3.28 5.48 -11.27
N ALA A 368 3.79 5.26 -12.48
CA ALA A 368 3.08 5.45 -13.73
C ALA A 368 3.59 4.43 -14.76
N PRO A 369 2.73 3.99 -15.71
CA PRO A 369 3.13 3.13 -16.83
C PRO A 369 4.42 3.58 -17.52
N THR A 370 5.20 2.62 -18.01
CA THR A 370 6.47 2.90 -18.70
C THR A 370 6.27 3.73 -19.97
N ASP A 371 5.26 3.45 -20.80
CA ASP A 371 4.94 4.28 -21.98
C ASP A 371 4.70 5.75 -21.61
N ARG A 372 3.91 6.00 -20.56
CA ARG A 372 3.60 7.35 -20.05
C ARG A 372 4.83 8.02 -19.48
N THR A 373 5.64 7.30 -18.73
CA THR A 373 6.89 7.80 -18.14
C THR A 373 7.91 8.18 -19.22
N LEU A 374 8.10 7.34 -20.24
CA LEU A 374 8.99 7.63 -21.35
C LEU A 374 8.47 8.81 -22.19
N ALA A 375 7.17 8.86 -22.48
CA ALA A 375 6.54 10.00 -23.16
C ALA A 375 6.70 11.31 -22.37
N ALA A 376 6.56 11.27 -21.04
CA ALA A 376 6.76 12.40 -20.15
C ALA A 376 8.20 12.93 -20.14
N PHE A 377 9.21 12.06 -20.12
CA PHE A 377 10.62 12.48 -20.27
C PHE A 377 10.93 13.06 -21.66
N ARG A 378 10.32 12.53 -22.74
CA ARG A 378 10.43 13.11 -24.09
C ARG A 378 9.74 14.47 -24.21
N ALA A 379 8.68 14.69 -23.43
CA ALA A 379 7.92 15.94 -23.33
C ALA A 379 8.28 16.77 -22.09
N SER A 380 9.55 16.76 -21.65
CA SER A 380 9.98 17.33 -20.36
C SER A 380 9.59 18.80 -20.16
N ALA A 381 9.62 19.62 -21.21
CA ALA A 381 9.15 21.01 -21.18
C ALA A 381 7.65 21.12 -20.82
N ALA A 382 6.80 20.25 -21.38
CA ALA A 382 5.38 20.17 -21.06
C ALA A 382 5.10 19.56 -19.67
N TRP A 383 6.04 18.77 -19.14
CA TRP A 383 5.99 18.31 -17.75
C TRP A 383 6.34 19.43 -16.77
N ALA A 384 7.32 20.27 -17.08
CA ALA A 384 7.75 21.38 -16.23
C ALA A 384 6.77 22.55 -16.21
N GLU A 385 6.28 22.97 -17.37
CA GLU A 385 5.43 24.15 -17.52
C GLU A 385 4.24 23.86 -18.46
N PRO A 386 3.22 23.10 -18.00
CA PRO A 386 2.10 22.67 -18.85
C PRO A 386 1.39 23.85 -19.55
N GLU A 387 1.19 24.95 -18.84
CA GLU A 387 0.55 26.20 -19.32
C GLU A 387 1.35 26.91 -20.44
N ARG A 388 2.65 26.65 -20.57
CA ARG A 388 3.48 27.22 -21.66
C ARG A 388 3.66 26.28 -22.85
N ALA A 389 3.47 24.97 -22.64
CA ALA A 389 3.60 23.96 -23.69
C ALA A 389 2.27 23.60 -24.36
N CYS A 390 1.14 23.83 -23.69
CA CYS A 390 -0.20 23.46 -24.15
C CYS A 390 -1.04 24.72 -24.39
N GLU A 391 -1.13 25.17 -25.64
CA GLU A 391 -2.13 26.18 -26.02
C GLU A 391 -3.56 25.62 -25.88
N GLU A 392 -4.50 26.44 -25.44
CA GLU A 392 -5.90 26.03 -25.28
C GLU A 392 -6.49 25.47 -26.60
N GLY A 393 -7.07 24.27 -26.54
CA GLY A 393 -7.74 23.63 -27.66
C GLY A 393 -6.89 22.70 -28.54
N ARG A 394 -5.61 22.46 -28.20
CA ARG A 394 -4.79 21.41 -28.84
C ARG A 394 -4.82 20.09 -28.04
N ASP A 395 -4.75 18.96 -28.75
CA ASP A 395 -4.40 17.67 -28.15
C ASP A 395 -2.91 17.67 -27.78
N CYS A 396 -2.62 17.99 -26.52
CA CYS A 396 -1.26 18.03 -25.98
C CYS A 396 -1.07 16.97 -24.89
N ALA A 397 0.16 16.46 -24.76
CA ALA A 397 0.53 15.61 -23.64
C ALA A 397 0.44 16.40 -22.33
N LEU A 398 -0.11 15.79 -21.27
CA LEU A 398 -0.24 16.40 -19.94
C LEU A 398 0.49 15.56 -18.88
N PRO A 399 1.84 15.49 -18.89
CA PRO A 399 2.61 14.62 -17.99
C PRO A 399 2.32 14.82 -16.49
N LEU A 400 2.06 16.06 -16.08
CA LEU A 400 1.73 16.38 -14.67
C LEU A 400 0.41 15.72 -14.19
N ARG A 401 -0.50 15.41 -15.12
CA ARG A 401 -1.75 14.67 -14.88
C ARG A 401 -1.58 13.16 -15.08
N ASP A 402 -0.84 12.78 -16.12
CA ASP A 402 -0.74 11.39 -16.61
C ASP A 402 0.35 10.55 -15.92
N VAL A 403 1.37 11.20 -15.33
CA VAL A 403 2.50 10.57 -14.62
C VAL A 403 2.64 11.12 -13.20
N GLY A 404 2.36 12.41 -13.00
CA GLY A 404 2.38 13.06 -11.69
C GLY A 404 3.50 14.10 -11.53
N PRO A 405 3.99 14.37 -10.30
CA PRO A 405 4.96 15.43 -10.03
C PRO A 405 6.31 15.16 -10.69
N HIS A 406 7.24 16.12 -10.62
CA HIS A 406 8.62 15.91 -11.06
C HIS A 406 9.36 14.94 -10.12
N PRO A 407 9.97 13.85 -10.62
CA PRO A 407 10.81 12.99 -9.80
C PRO A 407 12.15 13.67 -9.48
N ASP A 408 12.66 13.37 -8.29
CA ASP A 408 14.06 13.57 -7.91
C ASP A 408 14.88 12.28 -8.20
N VAL A 409 14.21 11.12 -8.21
CA VAL A 409 14.76 9.81 -8.59
C VAL A 409 13.74 9.07 -9.45
N TRP A 410 14.22 8.37 -10.48
CA TRP A 410 13.44 7.41 -11.25
C TRP A 410 14.07 6.02 -11.11
N ILE A 411 13.25 5.01 -10.83
CA ILE A 411 13.63 3.60 -10.68
C ILE A 411 12.65 2.75 -11.50
N PRO A 412 12.84 2.60 -12.83
CA PRO A 412 12.07 1.63 -13.62
C PRO A 412 12.42 0.19 -13.22
N ALA A 413 11.54 -0.75 -13.53
CA ALA A 413 11.81 -2.17 -13.31
C ALA A 413 12.82 -2.72 -14.33
N ALA A 414 12.81 -2.23 -15.58
CA ALA A 414 13.83 -2.53 -16.59
C ALA A 414 14.89 -1.43 -16.76
N GLY A 415 16.16 -1.81 -16.65
CA GLY A 415 17.32 -0.95 -16.95
C GLY A 415 17.46 -0.55 -18.42
N THR A 416 16.66 -1.12 -19.32
CA THR A 416 16.54 -0.70 -20.72
C THR A 416 15.80 0.64 -20.84
N ALA A 417 14.80 0.92 -20.00
CA ALA A 417 13.91 2.08 -20.12
C ALA A 417 14.65 3.45 -20.11
N PRO A 418 15.65 3.71 -19.25
CA PRO A 418 16.40 4.97 -19.27
C PRO A 418 17.17 5.22 -20.57
N THR A 419 17.56 4.16 -21.30
CA THR A 419 18.26 4.30 -22.58
C THR A 419 17.35 4.86 -23.67
N GLN A 420 16.04 4.58 -23.61
CA GLN A 420 15.04 4.99 -24.60
C GLN A 420 14.66 6.49 -24.58
N VAL A 421 15.18 7.25 -23.61
CA VAL A 421 14.97 8.71 -23.45
C VAL A 421 16.27 9.50 -23.25
N LEU A 422 17.41 8.81 -23.26
CA LEU A 422 18.72 9.42 -22.99
C LEU A 422 19.18 10.37 -24.12
N ALA A 423 18.67 10.19 -25.34
CA ALA A 423 18.94 11.10 -26.45
C ALA A 423 18.08 12.37 -26.38
N GLU A 424 16.80 12.23 -26.04
CA GLU A 424 15.82 13.31 -25.93
C GLU A 424 16.11 14.24 -24.76
N THR A 425 16.38 13.67 -23.58
CA THR A 425 16.72 14.42 -22.36
C THR A 425 18.06 15.18 -22.43
N ARG A 426 18.84 14.98 -23.51
CA ARG A 426 20.11 15.71 -23.77
C ARG A 426 19.98 16.83 -24.81
N ARG A 427 18.80 17.03 -25.40
CA ARG A 427 18.58 18.09 -26.39
C ARG A 427 18.44 19.46 -25.70
N PRO A 428 18.77 20.59 -26.37
CA PRO A 428 18.71 21.93 -25.77
C PRO A 428 17.33 22.34 -25.25
N GLU A 429 16.24 21.77 -25.79
CA GLU A 429 14.87 21.98 -25.34
C GLU A 429 14.48 21.18 -24.07
N SER A 430 15.34 20.27 -23.60
CA SER A 430 15.04 19.46 -22.41
C SER A 430 15.32 20.22 -21.11
N VAL A 431 14.28 20.41 -20.31
CA VAL A 431 14.35 21.01 -18.97
C VAL A 431 14.64 20.00 -17.85
N VAL A 432 14.93 18.76 -18.22
CA VAL A 432 15.33 17.67 -17.31
C VAL A 432 16.62 17.01 -17.81
N ALA A 433 17.53 16.70 -16.89
CA ALA A 433 18.75 15.94 -17.15
C ALA A 433 18.80 14.70 -16.25
N LEU A 434 19.01 13.54 -16.88
CA LEU A 434 19.18 12.25 -16.22
C LEU A 434 20.65 12.05 -15.82
N GLY A 435 20.87 11.66 -14.57
CA GLY A 435 22.18 11.27 -14.05
C GLY A 435 22.65 9.91 -14.58
N ARG A 436 23.84 9.48 -14.13
CA ARG A 436 24.36 8.15 -14.46
C ARG A 436 23.47 7.07 -13.82
N PRO A 437 22.90 6.13 -14.58
CA PRO A 437 22.14 5.00 -14.02
C PRO A 437 23.02 4.07 -13.17
N VAL A 438 22.42 3.46 -12.15
CA VAL A 438 23.06 2.50 -11.24
C VAL A 438 22.09 1.36 -10.93
N THR A 439 22.38 0.15 -11.40
CA THR A 439 21.63 -1.07 -11.02
C THR A 439 21.70 -1.25 -9.49
N LEU A 440 20.55 -1.52 -8.87
CA LEU A 440 20.42 -1.75 -7.42
C LEU A 440 20.28 -3.23 -7.10
N ALA A 441 19.50 -3.92 -7.92
CA ALA A 441 19.14 -5.32 -7.82
C ALA A 441 18.54 -5.77 -9.17
N HIS A 442 18.26 -7.06 -9.31
CA HIS A 442 17.79 -7.67 -10.54
C HIS A 442 16.47 -8.42 -10.28
N SER A 443 15.55 -8.41 -11.23
CA SER A 443 14.38 -9.32 -11.23
C SER A 443 14.30 -10.00 -12.59
N PRO A 444 14.81 -11.23 -12.75
CA PRO A 444 14.69 -11.96 -14.00
C PRO A 444 13.24 -12.01 -14.49
N ALA A 445 13.04 -11.78 -15.79
CA ALA A 445 11.76 -12.04 -16.42
C ALA A 445 11.53 -13.56 -16.48
N VAL A 446 10.34 -14.02 -16.11
CA VAL A 446 10.01 -15.45 -16.00
C VAL A 446 8.70 -15.79 -16.69
N LEU A 447 8.59 -17.04 -17.13
CA LEU A 447 7.33 -17.71 -17.39
C LEU A 447 6.98 -18.55 -16.16
N ALA A 448 6.00 -18.09 -15.37
CA ALA A 448 5.56 -18.75 -14.14
C ALA A 448 4.38 -19.70 -14.43
N ALA A 449 4.64 -21.00 -14.53
CA ALA A 449 3.63 -22.01 -14.89
C ALA A 449 3.03 -22.72 -13.66
N THR A 450 1.73 -23.04 -13.67
CA THR A 450 1.05 -23.82 -12.61
C THR A 450 1.26 -25.34 -12.72
N THR A 451 1.98 -25.79 -13.75
CA THR A 451 2.40 -27.17 -13.98
C THR A 451 3.85 -27.19 -14.47
N SER A 452 4.53 -28.32 -14.30
CA SER A 452 5.80 -28.55 -15.00
C SER A 452 5.54 -28.62 -16.51
N LEU A 453 6.34 -27.89 -17.28
CA LEU A 453 6.36 -27.94 -18.74
C LEU A 453 7.30 -29.07 -19.21
N GLU A 454 6.77 -30.05 -19.94
CA GLU A 454 7.57 -31.08 -20.61
C GLU A 454 8.40 -30.51 -21.77
N GLY A 455 9.52 -31.17 -22.08
CA GLY A 455 10.37 -30.86 -23.25
C GLY A 455 11.32 -29.66 -23.12
N VAL A 456 11.16 -28.82 -22.08
CA VAL A 456 11.96 -27.62 -21.85
C VAL A 456 12.70 -27.65 -20.50
N GLY A 457 13.82 -26.93 -20.42
CA GLY A 457 14.54 -26.71 -19.17
C GLY A 457 13.96 -25.56 -18.36
N ARG A 458 14.10 -25.58 -17.03
CA ARG A 458 13.81 -24.41 -16.19
C ARG A 458 14.72 -23.22 -16.50
N THR A 459 15.90 -23.47 -17.07
CA THR A 459 16.82 -22.50 -17.67
C THR A 459 17.28 -23.04 -19.03
N GLY A 460 17.87 -22.18 -19.87
CA GLY A 460 18.52 -22.61 -21.13
C GLY A 460 17.59 -22.79 -22.33
N SER A 461 16.27 -22.75 -22.15
CA SER A 461 15.29 -22.64 -23.22
C SER A 461 14.99 -21.16 -23.53
N THR A 462 14.64 -20.86 -24.79
CA THR A 462 14.24 -19.51 -25.23
C THR A 462 12.80 -19.19 -24.81
N ALA A 463 12.43 -17.90 -24.78
CA ALA A 463 11.07 -17.45 -24.49
C ALA A 463 10.05 -18.15 -25.41
N GLN A 464 10.34 -18.24 -26.72
CA GLN A 464 9.47 -18.92 -27.69
C GLN A 464 9.33 -20.42 -27.37
N GLN A 465 10.42 -21.12 -27.05
CA GLN A 465 10.36 -22.55 -26.69
C GLN A 465 9.52 -22.81 -25.43
N LEU A 466 9.62 -21.93 -24.42
CA LEU A 466 8.83 -22.03 -23.19
C LEU A 466 7.33 -21.82 -23.46
N VAL A 467 6.98 -20.84 -24.30
CA VAL A 467 5.60 -20.57 -24.71
C VAL A 467 5.04 -21.67 -25.63
N ASP A 468 5.84 -22.23 -26.55
CA ASP A 468 5.45 -23.35 -27.40
C ASP A 468 5.22 -24.63 -26.58
N ALA A 469 6.07 -24.90 -25.58
CA ALA A 469 5.88 -26.01 -24.66
C ALA A 469 4.61 -25.86 -23.83
N ALA A 470 4.30 -24.66 -23.34
CA ALA A 470 3.04 -24.36 -22.66
C ALA A 470 1.82 -24.65 -23.54
N HIS A 471 1.81 -24.14 -24.78
CA HIS A 471 0.73 -24.41 -25.74
C HIS A 471 0.59 -25.88 -26.11
N ALA A 472 1.69 -26.63 -26.23
CA ALA A 472 1.67 -28.08 -26.50
C ALA A 472 1.00 -28.90 -25.37
N GLN A 473 0.87 -28.32 -24.18
CA GLN A 473 0.25 -28.92 -22.98
C GLN A 473 -1.10 -28.27 -22.62
N ASP A 474 -1.71 -27.48 -23.52
CA ASP A 474 -2.94 -26.71 -23.31
C ASP A 474 -2.89 -25.77 -22.08
N VAL A 475 -1.67 -25.31 -21.73
CA VAL A 475 -1.43 -24.34 -20.65
C VAL A 475 -1.68 -22.93 -21.20
N VAL A 476 -2.60 -22.20 -20.57
CA VAL A 476 -3.01 -20.87 -21.02
C VAL A 476 -1.95 -19.83 -20.64
N VAL A 477 -1.17 -19.38 -21.62
CA VAL A 477 -0.20 -18.29 -21.44
C VAL A 477 -0.92 -16.94 -21.34
N ARG A 478 -0.54 -16.15 -20.33
CA ARG A 478 -1.13 -14.83 -20.02
C ARG A 478 -0.04 -13.81 -19.70
N SER A 479 -0.25 -12.56 -20.12
CA SER A 479 0.67 -11.42 -19.98
C SER A 479 -0.11 -10.18 -19.57
N ALA A 480 0.57 -9.26 -18.88
CA ALA A 480 0.09 -7.90 -18.68
C ALA A 480 0.15 -7.10 -20.00
N GLU A 481 -0.46 -5.92 -19.99
CA GLU A 481 -0.46 -4.97 -21.10
C GLU A 481 0.99 -4.48 -21.39
N PRO A 482 1.57 -4.73 -22.58
CA PRO A 482 3.01 -4.58 -22.78
C PRO A 482 3.53 -3.15 -22.87
N HIS A 483 2.65 -2.14 -22.93
CA HIS A 483 3.07 -0.74 -22.86
C HIS A 483 3.21 -0.24 -21.41
N SER A 484 2.75 -1.02 -20.42
CA SER A 484 2.67 -0.62 -19.01
C SER A 484 3.29 -1.59 -18.00
N SER A 485 3.70 -2.81 -18.42
CA SER A 485 4.58 -3.72 -17.66
C SER A 485 5.92 -3.88 -18.38
N ASP A 486 7.02 -3.66 -17.67
CA ASP A 486 8.38 -3.82 -18.21
C ASP A 486 8.69 -5.31 -18.51
N ALA A 487 8.18 -6.22 -17.66
CA ALA A 487 8.38 -7.67 -17.80
C ALA A 487 7.64 -8.27 -19.00
N ALA A 488 6.43 -7.77 -19.28
CA ALA A 488 5.67 -8.14 -20.46
C ALA A 488 6.39 -7.67 -21.74
N LEU A 489 6.85 -6.41 -21.76
CA LEU A 489 7.53 -5.81 -22.91
C LEU A 489 8.79 -6.60 -23.32
N ASP A 490 9.73 -6.77 -22.39
CA ASP A 490 11.03 -7.37 -22.72
C ASP A 490 10.89 -8.87 -23.06
N GLN A 491 9.91 -9.62 -22.50
CA GLN A 491 9.63 -10.99 -22.95
C GLN A 491 8.98 -11.04 -24.34
N LEU A 492 8.01 -10.17 -24.63
CA LEU A 492 7.31 -10.15 -25.91
C LEU A 492 8.20 -9.76 -27.10
N LEU A 493 9.24 -8.95 -26.87
CA LEU A 493 10.25 -8.64 -27.89
C LEU A 493 11.07 -9.86 -28.36
N HIS A 494 11.10 -10.94 -27.57
CA HIS A 494 11.79 -12.20 -27.88
C HIS A 494 10.84 -13.30 -28.39
N LEU A 495 9.56 -12.98 -28.62
CA LEU A 495 8.56 -13.90 -29.17
C LEU A 495 8.28 -13.63 -30.65
N THR A 496 7.93 -14.68 -31.38
CA THR A 496 7.58 -14.60 -32.80
C THR A 496 6.31 -13.75 -32.99
N PRO A 497 6.27 -12.80 -33.95
CA PRO A 497 5.07 -12.02 -34.21
C PRO A 497 3.85 -12.90 -34.50
N GLY A 498 2.81 -12.77 -33.67
CA GLY A 498 1.59 -13.59 -33.74
C GLY A 498 1.52 -14.75 -32.74
N THR A 499 2.59 -15.02 -31.97
CA THR A 499 2.52 -15.91 -30.80
C THR A 499 1.46 -15.41 -29.81
N ARG A 500 0.58 -16.30 -29.33
CA ARG A 500 -0.53 -15.94 -28.44
C ARG A 500 -0.04 -15.92 -26.99
N VAL A 501 -0.07 -14.75 -26.35
CA VAL A 501 0.42 -14.55 -24.97
C VAL A 501 -0.64 -13.94 -24.05
N THR A 502 -1.83 -13.67 -24.57
CA THR A 502 -2.99 -13.28 -23.76
C THR A 502 -4.26 -13.93 -24.32
N THR A 503 -5.19 -14.23 -23.41
CA THR A 503 -6.54 -14.73 -23.70
C THR A 503 -7.63 -13.88 -23.04
N ASP A 504 -7.26 -12.78 -22.39
CA ASP A 504 -8.19 -11.89 -21.71
C ASP A 504 -8.74 -10.85 -22.70
N ALA A 505 -10.03 -10.52 -22.56
CA ALA A 505 -10.70 -9.57 -23.47
C ALA A 505 -10.20 -8.12 -23.32
N VAL A 506 -9.58 -7.82 -22.17
CA VAL A 506 -8.78 -6.63 -21.88
C VAL A 506 -7.58 -7.13 -21.07
N PRO A 507 -6.33 -6.92 -21.51
CA PRO A 507 -5.16 -7.35 -20.74
C PRO A 507 -5.10 -6.65 -19.37
N PRO A 508 -4.57 -7.32 -18.32
CA PRO A 508 -4.32 -6.66 -17.04
C PRO A 508 -3.29 -5.53 -17.19
N ALA A 509 -3.55 -4.37 -16.58
CA ALA A 509 -2.76 -3.15 -16.82
C ALA A 509 -1.28 -3.23 -16.39
N ASP A 510 -0.95 -4.12 -15.45
CA ASP A 510 0.41 -4.34 -14.96
C ASP A 510 0.55 -5.77 -14.40
N ASP A 511 1.77 -6.14 -14.02
CA ASP A 511 2.13 -7.43 -13.45
C ASP A 511 1.33 -7.79 -12.18
N ARG A 512 0.99 -6.81 -11.33
CA ARG A 512 0.17 -7.03 -10.12
C ARG A 512 -1.29 -7.26 -10.47
N ALA A 513 -1.82 -6.55 -11.46
CA ALA A 513 -3.15 -6.80 -12.02
C ALA A 513 -3.22 -8.19 -12.66
N LEU A 514 -2.15 -8.63 -13.34
CA LEU A 514 -2.05 -9.99 -13.85
C LEU A 514 -2.06 -11.00 -12.71
N ALA A 515 -1.23 -10.83 -11.67
CA ALA A 515 -1.23 -11.70 -10.49
C ALA A 515 -2.61 -11.79 -9.81
N CYS A 516 -3.30 -10.66 -9.61
CA CYS A 516 -4.66 -10.64 -9.08
C CYS A 516 -5.64 -11.42 -9.97
N SER A 517 -5.65 -11.16 -11.28
CA SER A 517 -6.56 -11.84 -12.22
C SER A 517 -6.26 -13.34 -12.34
N ALA A 518 -4.99 -13.73 -12.25
CA ALA A 518 -4.54 -15.13 -12.25
C ALA A 518 -5.08 -15.91 -11.04
N ARG A 519 -5.18 -15.26 -9.86
CA ARG A 519 -5.82 -15.86 -8.68
C ARG A 519 -7.32 -16.09 -8.90
N THR A 520 -8.03 -15.08 -9.40
CA THR A 520 -9.47 -15.20 -9.73
C THR A 520 -9.73 -16.30 -10.75
N TRP A 521 -8.91 -16.36 -11.80
CA TRP A 521 -9.02 -17.33 -12.90
C TRP A 521 -8.92 -18.79 -12.43
N LEU A 522 -8.01 -19.11 -11.50
CA LEU A 522 -7.89 -20.46 -10.90
C LEU A 522 -9.10 -20.84 -10.03
N VAL A 523 -9.73 -19.86 -9.38
CA VAL A 523 -10.93 -20.08 -8.55
C VAL A 523 -12.16 -20.35 -9.42
N GLU A 524 -12.31 -19.62 -10.52
CA GLU A 524 -13.42 -19.77 -11.48
C GLU A 524 -13.27 -21.01 -12.38
N ARG A 525 -12.07 -21.23 -12.95
CA ARG A 525 -11.79 -22.29 -13.93
C ARG A 525 -11.01 -23.44 -13.29
N ARG A 526 -11.59 -24.04 -12.25
CA ARG A 526 -10.95 -25.14 -11.50
C ARG A 526 -10.47 -26.27 -12.42
N GLY A 527 -9.15 -26.44 -12.49
CA GLY A 527 -8.49 -27.50 -13.24
C GLY A 527 -7.78 -27.07 -14.53
N THR A 528 -8.02 -25.87 -15.05
CA THR A 528 -7.23 -25.34 -16.18
C THR A 528 -5.85 -24.86 -15.71
N GLN A 529 -4.81 -25.11 -16.51
CA GLN A 529 -3.44 -24.67 -16.23
C GLN A 529 -3.16 -23.32 -16.88
N GLN A 530 -2.36 -22.47 -16.23
CA GLN A 530 -1.90 -21.20 -16.81
C GLN A 530 -0.40 -21.01 -16.64
N ALA A 531 0.17 -20.13 -17.47
CA ALA A 531 1.53 -19.64 -17.34
C ALA A 531 1.55 -18.12 -17.46
N LEU A 532 2.20 -17.44 -16.52
CA LEU A 532 2.23 -15.97 -16.45
C LEU A 532 3.58 -15.43 -16.92
N VAL A 533 3.53 -14.47 -17.85
CA VAL A 533 4.68 -13.67 -18.29
C VAL A 533 4.80 -12.49 -17.32
N ILE A 534 5.72 -12.60 -16.35
CA ILE A 534 5.90 -11.66 -15.22
C ILE A 534 7.37 -11.53 -14.80
N ALA A 535 7.68 -10.54 -13.95
CA ALA A 535 8.93 -10.47 -13.21
C ALA A 535 9.00 -11.52 -12.08
N GLU A 536 10.21 -11.97 -11.71
CA GLU A 536 10.41 -12.91 -10.60
C GLU A 536 9.93 -12.34 -9.25
N SER A 537 10.05 -11.04 -9.03
CA SER A 537 9.52 -10.36 -7.82
C SER A 537 7.98 -10.42 -7.76
N THR A 538 7.29 -10.27 -8.89
CA THR A 538 5.84 -10.52 -9.02
C THR A 538 5.50 -11.99 -8.72
N LEU A 539 6.36 -12.93 -9.08
CA LEU A 539 6.19 -14.34 -8.73
C LEU A 539 6.40 -14.59 -7.23
N ALA A 540 7.36 -13.93 -6.59
CA ALA A 540 7.50 -13.96 -5.13
C ALA A 540 6.22 -13.45 -4.45
N ASP A 541 5.66 -12.33 -4.92
CA ASP A 541 4.37 -11.77 -4.50
C ASP A 541 3.23 -12.80 -4.55
N LEU A 542 3.23 -13.70 -5.56
CA LEU A 542 2.24 -14.79 -5.70
C LEU A 542 2.44 -15.94 -4.69
N VAL A 543 3.69 -16.35 -4.42
CA VAL A 543 3.99 -17.61 -3.71
C VAL A 543 4.35 -17.44 -2.23
N THR A 544 4.72 -16.24 -1.79
CA THR A 544 5.17 -15.95 -0.42
C THR A 544 4.16 -15.05 0.32
N PRO A 545 3.26 -15.60 1.17
CA PRO A 545 2.20 -14.83 1.82
C PRO A 545 2.66 -13.77 2.83
N ALA A 546 3.91 -13.80 3.25
CA ALA A 546 4.49 -12.89 4.24
C ALA A 546 5.11 -11.60 3.63
N LEU A 547 5.12 -11.48 2.30
CA LEU A 547 5.63 -10.28 1.62
C LEU A 547 4.77 -9.04 1.90
N GLU A 548 5.42 -7.94 2.30
CA GLU A 548 4.75 -6.65 2.51
C GLU A 548 4.26 -6.01 1.20
N SER A 549 4.96 -6.27 0.08
CA SER A 549 4.54 -5.87 -1.26
C SER A 549 3.21 -6.52 -1.70
N ARG A 550 2.87 -7.70 -1.16
CA ARG A 550 1.87 -8.63 -1.70
C ARG A 550 0.50 -7.97 -1.93
N PRO A 551 -0.09 -8.07 -3.13
CA PRO A 551 -1.35 -7.40 -3.40
C PRO A 551 -2.51 -8.05 -2.61
N PRO A 552 -3.35 -7.25 -1.88
CA PRO A 552 -4.41 -7.78 -1.01
C PRO A 552 -5.43 -8.70 -1.70
N CYS A 553 -5.53 -8.65 -3.04
CA CYS A 553 -6.36 -9.54 -3.85
C CYS A 553 -6.00 -11.03 -3.72
N LEU A 554 -4.76 -11.37 -3.35
CA LEU A 554 -4.29 -12.75 -3.26
C LEU A 554 -4.64 -13.43 -1.92
N GLY A 555 -4.89 -12.62 -0.87
CA GLY A 555 -5.07 -13.10 0.50
C GLY A 555 -3.89 -13.96 0.99
N ASN A 556 -4.16 -14.87 1.93
CA ASN A 556 -3.13 -15.64 2.65
C ASN A 556 -2.78 -16.99 1.98
N GLN A 557 -3.25 -17.24 0.75
CA GLN A 557 -3.09 -18.52 0.05
C GLN A 557 -1.99 -18.43 -1.01
N SER A 558 -1.00 -19.31 -0.96
CA SER A 558 -0.02 -19.49 -2.05
C SER A 558 -0.56 -20.49 -3.08
N ASP A 559 -0.40 -20.17 -4.37
CA ASP A 559 -0.71 -21.09 -5.46
C ASP A 559 0.58 -21.77 -5.97
N PRO A 560 0.53 -23.04 -6.39
CA PRO A 560 1.70 -23.78 -6.84
C PRO A 560 2.13 -23.33 -8.24
N TYR A 561 3.16 -22.48 -8.29
CA TYR A 561 3.83 -22.08 -9.52
C TYR A 561 5.24 -22.70 -9.62
N THR A 562 5.83 -22.67 -10.81
CA THR A 562 7.25 -22.97 -11.06
C THR A 562 7.82 -21.93 -12.02
N ALA A 563 8.94 -21.32 -11.65
CA ALA A 563 9.63 -20.34 -12.50
C ALA A 563 10.42 -21.03 -13.63
N TYR A 564 10.20 -20.58 -14.85
CA TYR A 564 11.05 -20.87 -16.02
C TYR A 564 11.70 -19.56 -16.48
N TYR A 565 13.01 -19.60 -16.72
CA TYR A 565 13.83 -18.43 -17.06
C TYR A 565 14.28 -18.53 -18.52
N PRO A 566 13.78 -17.65 -19.42
CA PRO A 566 14.25 -17.58 -20.79
C PRO A 566 15.76 -17.29 -20.85
N ALA A 567 16.48 -17.97 -21.74
CA ALA A 567 17.91 -17.78 -21.92
C ALA A 567 18.29 -16.58 -22.82
N ASP A 568 17.31 -16.07 -23.57
CA ASP A 568 17.40 -15.01 -24.57
C ASP A 568 16.85 -13.65 -24.10
N VAL A 569 16.02 -13.62 -23.05
CA VAL A 569 15.50 -12.39 -22.45
C VAL A 569 16.50 -11.88 -21.39
N PRO A 570 16.83 -10.57 -21.36
CA PRO A 570 17.67 -10.00 -20.30
C PRO A 570 16.97 -9.98 -18.93
N PRO A 571 17.72 -9.94 -17.82
CA PRO A 571 17.12 -9.65 -16.51
C PRO A 571 16.58 -8.22 -16.45
N LEU A 572 15.53 -7.99 -15.65
CA LEU A 572 14.98 -6.65 -15.43
C LEU A 572 15.81 -5.98 -14.32
N ASP A 573 16.76 -5.16 -14.74
CA ASP A 573 17.66 -4.41 -13.87
C ASP A 573 16.92 -3.25 -13.16
N LEU A 574 16.64 -3.41 -11.86
CA LEU A 574 16.04 -2.37 -11.03
C LEU A 574 17.05 -1.21 -10.86
N THR A 575 16.87 -0.16 -11.65
CA THR A 575 17.96 0.80 -11.94
C THR A 575 17.69 2.19 -11.38
N LEU A 576 18.52 2.67 -10.45
CA LEU A 576 18.41 4.03 -9.93
C LEU A 576 18.96 5.04 -10.93
N VAL A 577 18.11 5.97 -11.36
CA VAL A 577 18.45 7.13 -12.20
C VAL A 577 18.21 8.41 -11.39
N PRO A 578 19.25 9.18 -11.04
CA PRO A 578 19.08 10.52 -10.47
C PRO A 578 18.42 11.45 -11.49
N VAL A 579 17.42 12.23 -11.10
CA VAL A 579 16.73 13.15 -12.00
C VAL A 579 16.95 14.59 -11.53
N THR A 580 17.35 15.48 -12.44
CA THR A 580 17.62 16.89 -12.14
C THR A 580 16.85 17.82 -13.07
N TRP A 581 16.14 18.80 -12.48
CA TRP A 581 15.26 19.72 -13.20
C TRP A 581 15.84 21.14 -13.25
N GLU A 582 15.69 21.79 -14.40
CA GLU A 582 16.16 23.16 -14.68
C GLU A 582 15.54 24.19 -13.73
N THR A 583 14.27 24.04 -13.37
CA THR A 583 13.47 24.96 -12.55
C THR A 583 13.87 24.96 -11.07
N GLY A 584 14.23 23.80 -10.52
CA GLY A 584 14.61 23.62 -9.11
C GLY A 584 16.04 24.09 -8.77
N ARG A 585 16.40 25.36 -9.06
CA ARG A 585 17.77 25.86 -8.85
C ARG A 585 18.15 26.08 -7.37
N ALA A 586 17.21 26.37 -6.49
CA ALA A 586 17.49 26.83 -5.12
C ALA A 586 17.97 25.72 -4.16
N ASP A 587 17.38 24.53 -4.23
CA ASP A 587 17.69 23.39 -3.34
C ASP A 587 18.44 22.24 -4.05
N ARG A 588 18.80 22.43 -5.34
CA ARG A 588 19.46 21.44 -6.22
C ARG A 588 20.61 20.68 -5.57
N ALA A 589 21.53 21.38 -4.92
CA ALA A 589 22.70 20.76 -4.30
C ALA A 589 22.32 19.86 -3.11
N VAL A 590 21.30 20.26 -2.34
CA VAL A 590 20.80 19.51 -1.18
C VAL A 590 20.01 18.27 -1.65
N ARG A 591 19.24 18.40 -2.75
CA ARG A 591 18.58 17.27 -3.41
C ARG A 591 19.59 16.27 -3.99
N ALA A 592 20.62 16.74 -4.70
CA ALA A 592 21.65 15.88 -5.26
C ALA A 592 22.40 15.07 -4.19
N GLU A 593 22.76 15.69 -3.07
CA GLU A 593 23.34 15.01 -1.90
C GLU A 593 22.38 13.99 -1.28
N ALA A 594 21.09 14.32 -1.14
CA ALA A 594 20.09 13.41 -0.60
C ALA A 594 19.86 12.18 -1.51
N VAL A 595 19.79 12.38 -2.83
CA VAL A 595 19.73 11.28 -3.82
C VAL A 595 21.01 10.45 -3.78
N HIS A 596 22.19 11.06 -3.61
CA HIS A 596 23.44 10.34 -3.45
C HIS A 596 23.44 9.45 -2.20
N ARG A 597 23.01 9.98 -1.04
CA ARG A 597 22.88 9.24 0.22
C ARG A 597 21.93 8.05 0.10
N LEU A 598 20.77 8.24 -0.55
CA LEU A 598 19.84 7.16 -0.84
C LEU A 598 20.46 6.08 -1.74
N ALA A 599 21.13 6.49 -2.82
CA ALA A 599 21.84 5.57 -3.73
C ALA A 599 23.07 4.90 -3.10
N VAL A 600 23.61 5.42 -2.00
CA VAL A 600 24.63 4.74 -1.18
C VAL A 600 23.97 3.73 -0.24
N TRP A 601 22.85 4.09 0.41
CA TRP A 601 22.12 3.18 1.30
C TRP A 601 21.54 1.96 0.58
N LEU A 602 20.91 2.14 -0.57
CA LEU A 602 20.30 1.04 -1.35
C LEU A 602 21.31 -0.04 -1.77
N ARG A 603 22.60 0.32 -1.91
CA ARG A 603 23.71 -0.60 -2.22
C ARG A 603 24.50 -1.03 -0.97
N SER A 604 24.10 -0.59 0.22
CA SER A 604 24.67 -1.04 1.48
C SER A 604 23.98 -2.33 1.96
N GLY A 605 24.62 -3.09 2.85
CA GLY A 605 24.06 -4.35 3.37
C GLY A 605 22.61 -4.25 3.88
N PRO A 606 22.22 -3.20 4.66
CA PRO A 606 20.82 -2.94 5.01
C PRO A 606 19.88 -2.77 3.81
N GLY A 607 20.19 -1.89 2.86
CA GLY A 607 19.34 -1.63 1.70
C GLY A 607 19.23 -2.82 0.73
N GLN A 608 20.32 -3.57 0.57
CA GLN A 608 20.31 -4.83 -0.18
C GLN A 608 19.47 -5.90 0.52
N ARG A 609 19.50 -6.02 1.86
CA ARG A 609 18.56 -6.91 2.57
C ARG A 609 17.11 -6.46 2.45
N ALA A 610 16.82 -5.16 2.46
CA ALA A 610 15.47 -4.67 2.21
C ALA A 610 14.97 -5.03 0.80
N LEU A 611 15.82 -4.90 -0.22
CA LEU A 611 15.52 -5.33 -1.59
C LEU A 611 15.32 -6.85 -1.70
N ALA A 612 16.19 -7.65 -1.07
CA ALA A 612 16.05 -9.11 -1.05
C ALA A 612 14.77 -9.57 -0.32
N ALA A 613 14.40 -8.90 0.78
CA ALA A 613 13.16 -9.16 1.51
C ALA A 613 11.89 -8.91 0.68
N GLN A 614 11.96 -8.10 -0.39
CA GLN A 614 10.87 -7.88 -1.35
C GLN A 614 11.03 -8.68 -2.66
N GLY A 615 11.84 -9.74 -2.66
CA GLY A 615 11.96 -10.67 -3.79
C GLY A 615 12.84 -10.18 -4.96
N PHE A 616 13.76 -9.24 -4.74
CA PHE A 616 14.78 -8.87 -5.73
C PHE A 616 16.12 -9.60 -5.50
N ARG A 617 16.87 -9.87 -6.57
CA ARG A 617 18.20 -10.48 -6.51
C ARG A 617 19.29 -9.43 -6.34
N THR A 618 20.11 -9.60 -5.32
CA THR A 618 21.13 -8.64 -4.88
C THR A 618 22.53 -9.25 -4.86
N ASP A 619 23.56 -8.44 -5.15
CA ASP A 619 24.96 -8.89 -5.24
C ASP A 619 25.60 -9.26 -3.88
N VAL A 620 24.84 -9.19 -2.79
CA VAL A 620 25.31 -9.50 -1.43
C VAL A 620 25.39 -11.01 -1.22
N THR A 621 26.44 -11.63 -1.73
CA THR A 621 26.82 -13.00 -1.40
C THR A 621 27.29 -13.10 0.06
N GLY A 622 26.39 -13.48 0.98
CA GLY A 622 26.71 -13.66 2.39
C GLY A 622 25.65 -14.45 3.16
N THR A 623 26.09 -15.39 3.99
CA THR A 623 25.25 -16.31 4.78
C THR A 623 24.36 -15.65 5.84
N ALA A 624 24.43 -14.33 6.01
CA ALA A 624 23.54 -13.56 6.88
C ALA A 624 22.28 -13.03 6.16
N ALA A 625 22.05 -13.45 4.91
CA ALA A 625 20.86 -13.09 4.12
C ALA A 625 20.21 -14.28 3.41
N ALA A 626 20.81 -15.47 3.38
CA ALA A 626 20.37 -16.58 2.54
C ALA A 626 19.09 -17.27 3.05
N ASP A 627 19.13 -17.75 4.30
CA ASP A 627 18.18 -18.73 4.87
C ASP A 627 16.74 -18.23 5.11
N ASP A 628 16.39 -17.01 4.70
CA ASP A 628 15.09 -16.35 4.96
C ASP A 628 14.58 -15.49 3.77
N THR A 629 15.14 -15.63 2.56
CA THR A 629 14.64 -14.85 1.40
C THR A 629 13.36 -15.43 0.79
N PRO A 630 12.46 -14.60 0.21
CA PRO A 630 11.33 -15.08 -0.60
C PRO A 630 11.71 -15.94 -1.81
N LEU A 631 12.99 -15.92 -2.22
CA LEU A 631 13.50 -16.63 -3.39
C LEU A 631 14.16 -17.98 -3.05
N ASP A 632 14.45 -18.28 -1.77
CA ASP A 632 15.03 -19.58 -1.34
C ASP A 632 13.96 -20.67 -1.24
N SER A 633 13.24 -20.90 -2.34
CA SER A 633 12.26 -21.98 -2.45
C SER A 633 12.41 -22.71 -3.78
N ALA A 634 11.99 -23.99 -3.79
CA ALA A 634 12.08 -24.85 -4.99
C ALA A 634 11.30 -24.30 -6.21
N ILE A 635 10.44 -23.29 -6.01
CA ILE A 635 9.72 -22.57 -7.06
C ILE A 635 10.66 -21.75 -7.95
N PHE A 636 11.82 -21.32 -7.45
CA PHE A 636 12.82 -20.52 -8.16
C PHE A 636 14.04 -21.38 -8.58
N VAL A 637 15.00 -20.78 -9.27
CA VAL A 637 16.33 -21.34 -9.53
C VAL A 637 17.37 -20.48 -8.81
N ALA A 638 18.35 -21.09 -8.14
CA ALA A 638 19.39 -20.35 -7.42
C ALA A 638 20.20 -19.43 -8.35
N ASP A 639 20.75 -19.99 -9.44
CA ASP A 639 21.55 -19.27 -10.45
C ASP A 639 20.81 -19.23 -11.81
N PRO A 640 19.95 -18.23 -12.07
CA PRO A 640 19.36 -18.01 -13.39
C PRO A 640 20.42 -17.49 -14.38
N PRO A 641 20.22 -17.66 -15.71
CA PRO A 641 21.15 -17.14 -16.71
C PRO A 641 21.24 -15.60 -16.65
N THR A 642 22.45 -15.06 -16.56
CA THR A 642 22.73 -13.62 -16.37
C THR A 642 22.61 -12.78 -17.65
N GLY A 643 21.71 -13.16 -18.57
CA GLY A 643 21.57 -12.58 -19.90
C GLY A 643 22.67 -13.02 -20.88
N GLY A 644 22.29 -13.75 -21.94
CA GLY A 644 23.21 -14.21 -22.98
C GLY A 644 23.29 -13.25 -24.17
N ALA A 645 24.50 -12.92 -24.64
CA ALA A 645 24.68 -12.41 -26.01
C ALA A 645 24.18 -13.46 -27.03
N PRO A 646 23.63 -13.05 -28.19
CA PRO A 646 22.94 -13.97 -29.10
C PRO A 646 23.84 -15.14 -29.57
N PRO A 647 23.29 -16.35 -29.71
CA PRO A 647 24.08 -17.55 -29.98
C PRO A 647 24.83 -17.46 -31.32
N PRO A 648 26.08 -17.94 -31.42
CA PRO A 648 26.87 -17.88 -32.64
C PRO A 648 26.35 -18.88 -33.71
N GLY A 649 25.30 -18.49 -34.43
CA GLY A 649 24.50 -19.38 -35.32
C GLY A 649 24.59 -19.15 -36.84
N GLY A 650 25.14 -18.03 -37.32
CA GLY A 650 25.33 -17.76 -38.75
C GLY A 650 24.04 -17.52 -39.57
N PRO A 651 24.10 -17.51 -40.92
CA PRO A 651 25.28 -17.60 -41.78
C PRO A 651 25.88 -16.23 -42.15
N SER A 652 27.10 -16.22 -42.68
CA SER A 652 27.81 -15.01 -43.10
C SER A 652 27.28 -14.43 -44.42
N ARG A 653 27.03 -13.12 -44.45
CA ARG A 653 26.96 -12.31 -45.68
C ARG A 653 28.31 -11.63 -45.91
N PRO A 654 28.88 -11.66 -47.13
CA PRO A 654 30.18 -11.07 -47.41
C PRO A 654 30.08 -9.54 -47.61
N PRO A 655 31.03 -8.74 -47.09
CA PRO A 655 31.18 -7.35 -47.48
C PRO A 655 31.91 -7.25 -48.84
N CYS A 656 31.24 -6.73 -49.86
CA CYS A 656 31.87 -6.45 -51.15
C CYS A 656 32.63 -5.11 -51.14
N GLY A 657 33.84 -5.09 -51.72
CA GLY A 657 34.32 -3.93 -52.47
C GLY A 657 34.97 -2.76 -51.71
N THR A 658 36.23 -2.95 -51.31
CA THR A 658 37.38 -2.06 -51.67
C THR A 658 37.22 -0.53 -51.70
N THR A 659 38.13 0.19 -51.00
CA THR A 659 39.26 0.91 -51.64
C THR A 659 40.33 1.44 -50.66
N ALA A 660 41.55 1.66 -51.18
CA ALA A 660 42.63 2.54 -50.69
C ALA A 660 43.22 2.41 -49.25
N ARG A 661 44.43 1.81 -49.19
CA ARG A 661 45.60 2.26 -48.38
C ARG A 661 46.56 3.01 -49.36
N PRO A 662 47.75 3.60 -49.00
CA PRO A 662 48.55 3.57 -47.75
C PRO A 662 48.97 5.03 -47.33
N PRO A 663 50.11 5.33 -46.63
CA PRO A 663 51.06 4.54 -45.82
C PRO A 663 51.30 5.10 -44.39
N ALA A 664 52.28 4.55 -43.67
CA ALA A 664 52.82 5.04 -42.38
C ALA A 664 54.36 5.03 -42.39
N PRO A 665 55.04 5.72 -41.45
CA PRO A 665 56.34 5.23 -40.95
C PRO A 665 56.64 5.48 -39.44
N GLY A 666 57.62 4.74 -38.89
CA GLY A 666 58.19 4.87 -37.51
C GLY A 666 57.62 3.84 -36.50
N ALA A 667 58.33 2.91 -35.83
CA ALA A 667 59.71 2.83 -35.28
C ALA A 667 59.89 3.64 -33.97
N THR A 668 60.53 3.18 -32.87
CA THR A 668 61.51 2.08 -32.62
C THR A 668 61.41 1.48 -31.18
N SER A 669 62.04 0.31 -30.92
CA SER A 669 62.71 -0.15 -29.64
C SER A 669 61.91 -0.21 -28.30
N SER A 670 62.20 -1.07 -27.29
CA SER A 670 63.17 -2.17 -27.08
C SER A 670 62.80 -3.04 -25.84
N SER A 671 63.29 -4.29 -25.79
CA SER A 671 63.20 -5.25 -24.65
C SER A 671 64.36 -5.03 -23.62
N PRO A 672 64.70 -5.87 -22.58
CA PRO A 672 64.53 -7.35 -22.45
C PRO A 672 64.29 -8.00 -21.05
N SER A 673 64.15 -9.35 -21.05
CA SER A 673 64.52 -10.34 -19.99
C SER A 673 63.65 -10.43 -18.69
N THR A 674 63.52 -11.57 -17.97
CA THR A 674 64.20 -12.90 -18.01
C THR A 674 63.30 -14.07 -17.52
N SER A 675 63.62 -15.32 -17.90
CA SER A 675 63.03 -16.61 -17.42
C SER A 675 63.95 -17.27 -16.32
N PRO A 676 63.87 -18.57 -15.86
CA PRO A 676 63.10 -19.77 -16.29
C PRO A 676 62.51 -20.70 -15.16
N ALA A 677 62.08 -21.93 -15.53
CA ALA A 677 61.62 -23.07 -14.68
C ALA A 677 62.62 -24.27 -14.80
N PRO A 678 62.36 -25.60 -14.52
CA PRO A 678 61.19 -26.39 -14.01
C PRO A 678 61.61 -27.27 -12.75
N PRO A 679 61.23 -28.55 -12.42
CA PRO A 679 60.32 -29.58 -13.01
C PRO A 679 59.48 -30.49 -12.01
N THR A 680 59.22 -31.74 -12.44
CA THR A 680 58.41 -32.93 -12.00
C THR A 680 59.09 -33.86 -10.93
N PRO A 681 58.56 -35.07 -10.46
CA PRO A 681 57.48 -35.95 -11.02
C PRO A 681 56.56 -36.84 -10.10
N GLY A 682 55.35 -37.19 -10.63
CA GLY A 682 54.84 -38.58 -10.86
C GLY A 682 54.26 -39.51 -9.75
N ARG A 683 53.14 -40.22 -10.06
CA ARG A 683 53.03 -41.73 -10.04
C ARG A 683 51.64 -42.36 -10.40
N THR A 684 51.67 -43.33 -11.33
CA THR A 684 50.90 -44.62 -11.45
C THR A 684 49.37 -44.78 -11.24
N SER A 685 48.75 -45.44 -12.23
CA SER A 685 47.41 -46.09 -12.34
C SER A 685 47.32 -47.48 -11.61
N PRO A 686 46.36 -48.43 -11.86
CA PRO A 686 45.11 -48.45 -12.68
C PRO A 686 43.87 -49.21 -12.09
N SER A 687 42.76 -49.28 -12.87
CA SER A 687 42.05 -50.52 -13.32
C SER A 687 40.54 -50.77 -13.01
N CYS A 688 39.93 -51.52 -13.94
CA CYS A 688 38.74 -52.41 -13.87
C CYS A 688 37.28 -51.88 -13.82
N ALA A 689 36.53 -52.24 -14.87
CA ALA A 689 35.06 -52.47 -14.91
C ALA A 689 34.80 -54.02 -14.77
N PRO A 690 33.62 -54.68 -15.05
CA PRO A 690 32.41 -54.24 -15.78
C PRO A 690 31.02 -54.81 -15.29
N SER A 691 30.01 -54.79 -16.19
CA SER A 691 28.79 -55.66 -16.31
C SER A 691 27.56 -55.53 -15.38
N TRP A 692 26.47 -54.92 -15.90
CA TRP A 692 25.17 -55.50 -16.35
C TRP A 692 24.73 -56.92 -15.84
N PRO A 693 23.42 -57.30 -15.92
CA PRO A 693 22.15 -56.54 -15.71
C PRO A 693 20.99 -57.38 -15.06
N ALA A 694 19.81 -56.79 -14.78
CA ALA A 694 18.54 -57.56 -14.60
C ALA A 694 17.23 -56.77 -14.85
N ARG A 695 16.21 -57.47 -15.37
CA ARG A 695 14.77 -57.14 -15.57
C ARG A 695 14.05 -58.48 -15.83
N PRO A 696 12.69 -58.60 -15.89
CA PRO A 696 11.61 -57.75 -15.39
C PRO A 696 10.57 -58.56 -14.55
N ALA A 697 9.42 -57.96 -14.20
CA ALA A 697 8.16 -58.69 -13.91
C ALA A 697 6.93 -57.83 -14.26
N THR A 698 5.79 -58.47 -14.52
CA THR A 698 4.53 -57.84 -14.99
C THR A 698 3.39 -57.95 -13.96
N GLY A 699 2.36 -57.11 -14.10
CA GLY A 699 1.12 -57.21 -13.29
C GLY A 699 -0.01 -56.33 -13.82
N THR A 700 -1.04 -56.94 -14.41
CA THR A 700 -2.20 -56.26 -15.01
C THR A 700 -3.47 -56.51 -14.18
N ALA A 701 -4.32 -55.48 -13.99
CA ALA A 701 -5.79 -55.65 -13.97
C ALA A 701 -6.57 -54.31 -13.90
N SER A 702 -7.63 -54.25 -14.70
CA SER A 702 -8.88 -53.48 -14.52
C SER A 702 -10.00 -54.46 -14.91
N PRO A 703 -11.29 -54.35 -14.46
CA PRO A 703 -12.14 -53.20 -14.82
C PRO A 703 -13.41 -52.94 -13.94
N ARG A 704 -14.32 -52.09 -14.48
CA ARG A 704 -15.81 -52.05 -14.32
C ARG A 704 -16.48 -51.27 -13.15
N CYS A 705 -17.12 -50.16 -13.54
CA CYS A 705 -18.46 -49.70 -13.11
C CYS A 705 -19.55 -50.74 -13.50
N PRO A 706 -20.79 -50.77 -12.92
CA PRO A 706 -21.73 -49.61 -12.86
C PRO A 706 -22.74 -49.55 -11.68
N ALA A 707 -23.51 -48.45 -11.59
CA ALA A 707 -24.99 -48.41 -11.45
C ALA A 707 -25.52 -47.02 -11.04
N ALA A 708 -26.80 -46.76 -11.33
CA ALA A 708 -27.59 -45.62 -10.81
C ALA A 708 -28.97 -46.12 -10.35
N PRO A 709 -29.75 -45.30 -9.62
CA PRO A 709 -31.21 -45.34 -9.80
C PRO A 709 -31.87 -43.94 -9.90
N CYS A 710 -33.13 -43.92 -10.35
CA CYS A 710 -33.94 -42.72 -10.61
C CYS A 710 -35.22 -42.68 -9.73
N TRP A 711 -36.02 -41.60 -9.93
CA TRP A 711 -37.44 -41.39 -9.54
C TRP A 711 -37.79 -40.85 -8.14
N ARG A 712 -38.44 -39.68 -8.12
CA ARG A 712 -39.93 -39.61 -8.06
C ARG A 712 -40.51 -38.25 -8.50
N ARG A 713 -41.85 -38.17 -8.60
CA ARG A 713 -42.64 -37.01 -9.09
C ARG A 713 -43.66 -36.53 -8.04
N GLY A 714 -44.03 -35.24 -8.06
CA GLY A 714 -45.26 -34.68 -7.47
C GLY A 714 -45.25 -33.14 -7.55
N ARG A 715 -45.99 -32.48 -8.45
CA ARG A 715 -47.45 -32.25 -8.58
C ARG A 715 -47.96 -30.97 -7.87
N THR A 716 -48.05 -29.89 -8.67
CA THR A 716 -49.22 -28.99 -8.82
C THR A 716 -50.01 -28.48 -7.61
N THR A 717 -50.14 -27.15 -7.50
CA THR A 717 -51.46 -26.49 -7.35
C THR A 717 -51.43 -25.00 -7.73
N ARG A 718 -52.59 -24.46 -8.12
CA ARG A 718 -52.93 -23.03 -8.30
C ARG A 718 -54.27 -22.79 -7.58
N PRO A 719 -54.47 -21.63 -6.96
CA PRO A 719 -55.53 -20.71 -7.43
C PRO A 719 -54.98 -19.27 -7.58
N ARG A 720 -55.38 -18.44 -8.55
CA ARG A 720 -56.71 -17.86 -8.85
C ARG A 720 -57.30 -17.02 -7.71
N GLY A 721 -57.25 -15.70 -7.86
CA GLY A 721 -57.97 -14.73 -7.03
C GLY A 721 -57.78 -13.29 -7.51
N THR A 722 -58.77 -12.75 -8.24
CA THR A 722 -58.93 -11.30 -8.46
C THR A 722 -60.39 -10.94 -8.22
N PRO A 723 -60.64 -9.82 -7.54
CA PRO A 723 -61.34 -8.70 -8.18
C PRO A 723 -60.77 -7.32 -7.76
N ARG A 724 -61.25 -6.14 -8.20
CA ARG A 724 -61.80 -5.61 -9.48
C ARG A 724 -62.39 -4.22 -9.14
N SER A 725 -62.14 -3.18 -9.95
CA SER A 725 -62.69 -1.79 -9.79
C SER A 725 -62.21 -1.02 -8.53
N ALA A 726 -62.27 0.31 -8.38
CA ALA A 726 -62.24 1.52 -9.25
C ALA A 726 -62.02 2.76 -8.31
N ARG A 727 -62.07 4.06 -8.66
CA ARG A 727 -62.48 4.82 -9.87
C ARG A 727 -61.80 6.21 -9.91
N TRP A 728 -61.47 6.69 -11.13
CA TRP A 728 -61.26 8.07 -11.62
C TRP A 728 -61.30 9.29 -10.66
N HIS A 729 -60.36 10.25 -10.85
CA HIS A 729 -60.69 11.59 -11.37
C HIS A 729 -59.50 12.27 -12.08
N ARG A 730 -59.73 13.43 -12.73
CA ARG A 730 -58.93 14.00 -13.85
C ARG A 730 -58.05 15.22 -13.50
N SER A 731 -57.06 15.50 -14.39
CA SER A 731 -56.50 16.83 -14.81
C SER A 731 -55.80 17.70 -13.76
N SER A 732 -54.76 18.50 -14.05
CA SER A 732 -53.98 18.85 -15.27
C SER A 732 -52.61 19.44 -14.84
N GLY A 733 -51.57 19.63 -15.65
CA GLY A 733 -51.36 19.31 -17.08
C GLY A 733 -50.44 20.33 -17.79
N THR A 734 -49.13 20.05 -17.85
CA THR A 734 -48.12 20.79 -18.67
C THR A 734 -46.94 19.86 -19.02
N ARG A 735 -46.33 20.05 -20.21
CA ARG A 735 -45.12 19.33 -20.68
C ARG A 735 -44.01 20.34 -21.05
N PRO A 736 -42.73 19.96 -20.89
CA PRO A 736 -41.69 20.27 -21.87
C PRO A 736 -41.35 19.08 -22.79
N TRP A 737 -40.46 19.30 -23.77
CA TRP A 737 -40.07 18.34 -24.81
C TRP A 737 -38.75 17.61 -24.48
N PRO A 738 -38.47 16.42 -25.06
CA PRO A 738 -37.14 15.82 -25.10
C PRO A 738 -36.24 16.47 -26.17
N PRO A 739 -34.90 16.38 -26.04
CA PRO A 739 -33.94 16.93 -27.02
C PRO A 739 -33.83 16.05 -28.29
N PRO A 740 -33.34 16.62 -29.42
CA PRO A 740 -33.17 15.91 -30.68
C PRO A 740 -31.92 15.02 -30.73
N CYS A 741 -31.95 13.99 -31.57
CA CYS A 741 -30.79 13.15 -31.87
C CYS A 741 -29.78 13.89 -32.76
N ALA A 742 -28.49 13.83 -32.41
CA ALA A 742 -27.41 14.28 -33.30
C ALA A 742 -27.12 13.22 -34.38
N ALA A 743 -26.86 13.68 -35.61
CA ALA A 743 -26.47 12.81 -36.73
C ALA A 743 -24.96 12.57 -36.76
N GLY A 744 -24.53 11.38 -37.21
CA GLY A 744 -23.12 11.09 -37.47
C GLY A 744 -22.61 11.76 -38.75
N PRO A 745 -21.30 12.04 -38.87
CA PRO A 745 -20.72 12.70 -40.04
C PRO A 745 -20.65 11.78 -41.26
N ALA A 746 -20.88 12.36 -42.45
CA ALA A 746 -20.63 11.72 -43.74
C ALA A 746 -19.15 11.89 -44.16
N PRO A 747 -18.59 11.00 -45.02
CA PRO A 747 -17.18 11.02 -45.37
C PRO A 747 -16.81 12.13 -46.37
N SER A 748 -15.53 12.54 -46.33
CA SER A 748 -14.91 13.49 -47.27
C SER A 748 -13.83 12.78 -48.13
N PRO A 749 -13.46 13.33 -49.31
CA PRO A 749 -12.93 12.53 -50.41
C PRO A 749 -11.40 12.35 -50.45
N ILE A 750 -10.98 11.35 -51.25
CA ILE A 750 -9.60 10.97 -51.54
C ILE A 750 -8.94 11.96 -52.52
N PRO A 751 -7.72 12.47 -52.26
CA PRO A 751 -6.88 13.12 -53.26
C PRO A 751 -6.05 12.11 -54.09
N PRO A 752 -5.72 12.40 -55.36
CA PRO A 752 -4.93 11.50 -56.20
C PRO A 752 -3.43 11.51 -55.88
N ALA A 753 -2.74 10.41 -56.17
CA ALA A 753 -1.27 10.32 -56.22
C ALA A 753 -0.71 11.14 -57.40
N PRO A 754 0.56 11.56 -57.34
CA PRO A 754 1.65 10.65 -57.73
C PRO A 754 2.63 10.28 -56.60
#